data_AF-A0A9Q0LGT1-F1
#
_entry.id   AF-A0A9Q0LGT1-F1
#
_cell.length_a   1.000
_cell.length_b   1.000
_cell.length_c   1.000
_cell.angle_alpha   90.00
_cell.angle_beta   90.00
_cell.angle_gamma   90.00
#
_symmetry.space_group_name_H-M   'P 1'
#
loop_
_entity.id
_entity.type
_entity.pdbx_description
1 polymer ?
#
loop_
_entity_poly.entity_id
_entity_poly.type
_entity_poly.pdbx_seq_one_letter_code
_entity_poly.pdbx_strand_id
1 'polypeptide(L)'
;MGNSEPKDSGKEVKIKYKTNEKNEIINVDLSRIGKTKIPIEICNEIISHKPPIQILNLGFNQLSSHQIFFDLIFKLKELRVLKINNNFFSSLPKGLTENLPKLEILDISNNSLSQFDEESNFPNLTHFYARRSSLSIIPDCILNSTNIRFIDLKKNSIYELSKNFENLTNLEHINLSSNRIQKVELNLKKLSKLQTLNLAYNSISNFRISEDDENQLSEIDLSHNRFNSFPKSILSLKKIKKLDLSDNEVSIPDEIQQLTSLEILRWNSNKISTIPKNIANLKDNLKELWLRYNPFREFPKELLELKSINLLDLTGTKLKEIPDEISTQLPNLERIYLAYNQLKEIPNGLKKLQKPLKRIWLDNNPMNENDTKIVESGMKKLLNYLFPLRKEEEKEIIIENSNNSNNLDEKQEIIIENSNDSNEKNEIIIDSNEKKDIIINLDEKDEKNESFIVMPKNATKLSIEELKDKIRGTIIGNCIGDAVGLATEFLDKYTSSYNYDFEYFDYEKFLNDGHRSAWIEGDWTDDSDQMLLILDGILANKGKVIEQDFAKRLVHWIENGFREVGDSDWNGSWRYCLHLLLNRLDFWKIHIHVQKTFGKEMNKNAAANGAVMRTSVLGIPNFHDLQIVHQNALKIGKVTHYDSRCRASCIATTSAIALMLQGEDDIQKIIQKSIEFGEKEFEQKEYENESRLKAFQEYMNMKSWSELKLDEPRKIGYTLKAVGSGFFALRSLEEPEDFSQLLTEMTMEAGDADTNGAVVGALLGCRIGYSKIPEQWKRMPHLNWVNYKIDQLFKLMKI
;
A
#
# COMPACT_ATOMS: atom_id res chain seq x y z
N MET A 1 14.80 -27.62 15.54
CA MET A 1 16.03 -27.72 16.35
C MET A 1 16.69 -26.36 16.35
N GLY A 2 16.99 -25.84 17.55
CA GLY A 2 17.58 -24.52 17.78
C GLY A 2 16.62 -23.48 18.39
N ASN A 3 16.06 -23.73 19.58
CA ASN A 3 15.41 -22.68 20.38
C ASN A 3 16.51 -21.73 20.90
N SER A 4 16.74 -20.60 20.23
CA SER A 4 17.43 -19.48 20.86
C SER A 4 16.48 -18.87 21.89
N GLU A 5 16.82 -18.95 23.17
CA GLU A 5 16.04 -18.30 24.22
C GLU A 5 15.94 -16.79 23.96
N PRO A 6 14.74 -16.19 24.14
CA PRO A 6 14.57 -14.76 23.98
C PRO A 6 15.41 -14.00 25.02
N LYS A 7 16.18 -13.00 24.57
CA LYS A 7 17.05 -12.18 25.43
C LYS A 7 16.32 -10.93 25.90
N ASP A 8 16.27 -10.71 27.21
CA ASP A 8 15.74 -9.47 27.80
C ASP A 8 16.57 -8.26 27.35
N SER A 9 15.89 -7.20 26.92
CA SER A 9 16.55 -5.91 26.70
C SER A 9 17.05 -5.36 28.06
N GLY A 10 18.29 -4.89 28.14
CA GLY A 10 18.87 -4.34 29.38
C GLY A 10 18.24 -3.02 29.86
N LYS A 11 17.11 -2.59 29.27
CA LYS A 11 16.40 -1.36 29.61
C LYS A 11 15.59 -1.52 30.90
N GLU A 12 15.57 -0.46 31.69
CA GLU A 12 14.73 -0.33 32.89
C GLU A 12 13.24 -0.29 32.50
N VAL A 13 12.40 -1.06 33.20
CA VAL A 13 10.97 -1.14 32.89
C VAL A 13 10.26 0.09 33.45
N LYS A 14 9.74 0.96 32.58
CA LYS A 14 8.89 2.09 32.99
C LYS A 14 7.42 1.71 32.92
N ILE A 15 6.75 1.77 34.07
CA ILE A 15 5.31 1.50 34.17
C ILE A 15 4.54 2.74 33.72
N LYS A 16 3.58 2.57 32.80
CA LYS A 16 2.67 3.64 32.40
C LYS A 16 1.34 3.48 33.12
N TYR A 17 0.95 4.52 33.85
CA TYR A 17 -0.30 4.56 34.59
C TYR A 17 -1.32 5.46 33.87
N LYS A 18 -2.59 5.04 33.87
CA LYS A 18 -3.72 5.89 33.47
C LYS A 18 -4.76 5.91 34.58
N THR A 19 -5.33 7.08 34.79
CA THR A 19 -6.32 7.31 35.84
C THR A 19 -7.75 7.31 35.30
N ASN A 20 -8.71 7.05 36.18
CA ASN A 20 -10.13 7.28 35.89
C ASN A 20 -10.51 8.77 36.04
N GLU A 21 -11.80 9.10 35.85
CA GLU A 21 -12.35 10.45 36.02
C GLU A 21 -12.17 11.03 37.44
N LYS A 22 -11.89 10.18 38.43
CA LYS A 22 -11.59 10.57 39.81
C LYS A 22 -10.08 10.67 40.11
N ASN A 23 -9.24 10.65 39.08
CA ASN A 23 -7.77 10.64 39.17
C ASN A 23 -7.18 9.42 39.92
N GLU A 24 -7.92 8.32 40.00
CA GLU A 24 -7.43 7.08 40.61
C GLU A 24 -6.76 6.20 39.56
N ILE A 25 -5.57 5.66 39.87
CA ILE A 25 -4.87 4.73 38.99
C ILE A 25 -5.62 3.41 38.96
N ILE A 26 -6.26 3.10 37.83
CA ILE A 26 -6.99 1.83 37.62
C ILE A 26 -6.47 1.07 36.39
N ASN A 27 -5.59 1.69 35.62
CA ASN A 27 -5.08 1.16 34.37
C ASN A 27 -3.56 1.19 34.38
N VAL A 28 -2.99 0.01 34.17
CA VAL A 28 -1.55 -0.22 34.06
C VAL A 28 -1.25 -0.70 32.65
N ASP A 29 -0.34 0.01 31.99
CA ASP A 29 0.16 -0.34 30.66
C ASP A 29 1.66 -0.68 30.75
N LEU A 30 1.92 -1.97 30.57
CA LEU A 30 3.23 -2.60 30.48
C LEU A 30 3.46 -3.18 29.07
N SER A 31 2.76 -2.67 28.06
CA SER A 31 3.03 -3.08 26.69
C SER A 31 4.38 -2.55 26.18
N ARG A 32 5.02 -3.29 25.26
CA ARG A 32 6.28 -2.89 24.59
C ARG A 32 7.45 -2.62 25.54
N ILE A 33 7.56 -3.43 26.60
CA ILE A 33 8.72 -3.38 27.50
C ILE A 33 9.80 -4.41 27.09
N GLY A 34 9.49 -5.30 26.14
CA GLY A 34 10.43 -6.25 25.55
C GLY A 34 10.97 -7.29 26.54
N LYS A 35 10.17 -7.64 27.55
CA LYS A 35 10.55 -8.61 28.58
C LYS A 35 9.95 -9.98 28.35
N THR A 36 10.71 -11.01 28.72
CA THR A 36 10.29 -12.41 28.73
C THR A 36 9.47 -12.78 29.97
N LYS A 37 9.63 -12.01 31.04
CA LYS A 37 8.89 -12.10 32.31
C LYS A 37 8.74 -10.72 32.92
N ILE A 38 7.64 -10.48 33.62
CA ILE A 38 7.49 -9.27 34.43
C ILE A 38 8.25 -9.47 35.76
N PRO A 39 9.15 -8.56 36.15
CA PRO A 39 9.82 -8.61 37.46
C PRO A 39 8.81 -8.72 38.60
N ILE A 40 9.12 -9.54 39.61
CA ILE A 40 8.19 -9.82 40.71
C ILE A 40 7.91 -8.56 41.54
N GLU A 41 8.87 -7.66 41.62
CA GLU A 41 8.77 -6.37 42.29
C GLU A 41 7.69 -5.50 41.63
N ILE A 42 7.69 -5.45 40.29
CA ILE A 42 6.69 -4.71 39.50
C ILE A 42 5.31 -5.35 39.65
N CYS A 43 5.23 -6.69 39.60
CA CYS A 43 3.98 -7.39 39.88
C CYS A 43 3.44 -7.03 41.27
N ASN A 44 4.29 -7.04 42.30
CA ASN A 44 3.89 -6.69 43.66
C ASN A 44 3.45 -5.22 43.78
N GLU A 45 4.13 -4.30 43.09
CA GLU A 45 3.73 -2.89 43.01
C GLU A 45 2.31 -2.76 42.44
N ILE A 46 2.04 -3.40 41.29
CA ILE A 46 0.72 -3.40 40.64
C ILE A 46 -0.36 -3.96 41.57
N ILE A 47 -0.08 -5.08 42.23
CA ILE A 47 -1.01 -5.72 43.17
C ILE A 47 -1.31 -4.82 44.38
N SER A 48 -0.36 -3.99 44.80
CA SER A 48 -0.49 -3.14 45.99
C SER A 48 -1.33 -1.86 45.78
N HIS A 49 -1.67 -1.53 44.53
CA HIS A 49 -2.38 -0.29 44.18
C HIS A 49 -3.75 -0.17 44.87
N LYS A 50 -4.08 1.06 45.27
CA LYS A 50 -5.38 1.43 45.83
C LYS A 50 -5.92 2.68 45.09
N PRO A 51 -7.07 2.58 44.41
CA PRO A 51 -7.93 1.40 44.26
C PRO A 51 -7.26 0.26 43.45
N PRO A 52 -7.79 -0.97 43.54
CA PRO A 52 -7.26 -2.10 42.77
C PRO A 52 -7.31 -1.86 41.25
N ILE A 53 -6.29 -2.36 40.55
CA ILE A 53 -6.18 -2.24 39.09
C ILE A 53 -7.31 -3.00 38.39
N GLN A 54 -7.95 -2.35 37.42
CA GLN A 54 -9.05 -2.89 36.62
C GLN A 54 -8.65 -3.18 35.17
N ILE A 55 -7.61 -2.51 34.66
CA ILE A 55 -7.12 -2.69 33.29
C ILE A 55 -5.62 -2.98 33.34
N LEU A 56 -5.22 -4.11 32.76
CA LEU A 56 -3.83 -4.51 32.64
C LEU A 56 -3.52 -4.81 31.17
N ASN A 57 -2.65 -3.98 30.59
CA ASN A 57 -2.13 -4.19 29.24
C ASN A 57 -0.69 -4.70 29.31
N LEU A 58 -0.46 -5.90 28.81
CA LEU A 58 0.82 -6.60 28.75
C LEU A 58 1.18 -6.95 27.30
N GLY A 59 0.51 -6.35 26.33
CA GLY A 59 0.68 -6.70 24.92
C GLY A 59 2.05 -6.32 24.36
N PHE A 60 2.43 -6.89 23.22
CA PHE A 60 3.69 -6.56 22.51
C PHE A 60 4.91 -6.75 23.42
N ASN A 61 5.03 -7.94 24.00
CA ASN A 61 6.17 -8.34 24.83
C ASN A 61 6.66 -9.72 24.40
N GLN A 62 7.61 -10.29 25.14
CA GLN A 62 8.12 -11.63 24.92
C GLN A 62 7.59 -12.63 25.96
N LEU A 63 6.43 -12.34 26.57
CA LEU A 63 5.88 -13.16 27.65
C LEU A 63 5.44 -14.51 27.12
N SER A 64 5.63 -15.54 27.94
CA SER A 64 5.20 -16.91 27.66
C SER A 64 4.49 -17.50 28.88
N SER A 65 3.93 -18.70 28.73
CA SER A 65 3.15 -19.36 29.78
C SER A 65 4.05 -19.77 30.97
N HIS A 66 4.12 -18.92 32.00
CA HIS A 66 4.87 -19.19 33.24
C HIS A 66 3.94 -19.18 34.45
N GLN A 67 3.98 -20.24 35.27
CA GLN A 67 3.07 -20.42 36.43
C GLN A 67 3.11 -19.22 37.38
N ILE A 68 4.32 -18.82 37.81
CA ILE A 68 4.52 -17.68 38.73
C ILE A 68 3.89 -16.38 38.22
N PHE A 69 3.93 -16.12 36.91
CA PHE A 69 3.36 -14.90 36.34
C PHE A 69 1.83 -14.89 36.48
N PHE A 70 1.18 -16.01 36.19
CA PHE A 70 -0.27 -16.11 36.32
C PHE A 70 -0.74 -16.13 37.77
N ASP A 71 0.00 -16.77 38.68
CA ASP A 71 -0.29 -16.72 40.12
C ASP A 71 -0.30 -15.28 40.66
N LEU A 72 0.53 -14.39 40.07
CA LEU A 72 0.55 -12.97 40.42
C LEU A 72 -0.63 -12.21 39.80
N ILE A 73 -0.93 -12.42 38.52
CA ILE A 73 -2.12 -11.83 37.87
C ILE A 73 -3.41 -12.23 38.61
N PHE A 74 -3.50 -13.47 39.07
CA PHE A 74 -4.66 -13.99 39.80
C PHE A 74 -4.94 -13.28 41.12
N LYS A 75 -4.01 -12.47 41.64
CA LYS A 75 -4.24 -11.60 42.81
C LYS A 75 -5.05 -10.35 42.46
N LEU A 76 -5.15 -9.98 41.18
CA LEU A 76 -5.92 -8.83 40.70
C LEU A 76 -7.41 -9.19 40.53
N LYS A 77 -8.10 -9.47 41.63
CA LYS A 77 -9.51 -9.94 41.64
C LYS A 77 -10.51 -8.94 41.03
N GLU A 78 -10.13 -7.67 40.94
CA GLU A 78 -10.92 -6.58 40.36
C GLU A 78 -10.65 -6.33 38.88
N LEU A 79 -9.80 -7.15 38.24
CA LEU A 79 -9.41 -6.97 36.86
C LEU A 79 -10.60 -7.21 35.91
N ARG A 80 -10.89 -6.21 35.07
CA ARG A 80 -11.97 -6.21 34.07
C ARG A 80 -11.44 -6.34 32.65
N VAL A 81 -10.24 -5.84 32.39
CA VAL A 81 -9.61 -5.88 31.07
C VAL A 81 -8.21 -6.46 31.20
N LEU A 82 -7.97 -7.57 30.50
CA LEU A 82 -6.65 -8.18 30.36
C LEU A 82 -6.26 -8.23 28.89
N LYS A 83 -5.16 -7.57 28.55
CA LYS A 83 -4.57 -7.64 27.21
C LYS A 83 -3.21 -8.29 27.29
N ILE A 84 -3.03 -9.42 26.62
CA ILE A 84 -1.77 -10.15 26.50
C ILE A 84 -1.42 -10.40 25.02
N ASN A 85 -1.98 -9.59 24.12
CA ASN A 85 -1.80 -9.72 22.67
C ASN A 85 -0.34 -9.49 22.23
N ASN A 86 0.10 -10.11 21.13
CA ASN A 86 1.49 -10.02 20.65
C ASN A 86 2.51 -10.46 21.71
N ASN A 87 2.41 -11.72 22.11
CA ASN A 87 3.32 -12.39 23.04
C ASN A 87 3.58 -13.82 22.52
N PHE A 88 4.24 -14.66 23.32
CA PHE A 88 4.55 -16.06 23.02
C PHE A 88 3.74 -17.03 23.88
N PHE A 89 2.50 -16.70 24.25
CA PHE A 89 1.64 -17.62 24.98
C PHE A 89 1.22 -18.79 24.07
N SER A 90 1.47 -20.01 24.52
CA SER A 90 1.04 -21.25 23.84
C SER A 90 -0.22 -21.86 24.45
N SER A 91 -0.54 -21.49 25.69
CA SER A 91 -1.79 -21.80 26.38
C SER A 91 -2.15 -20.69 27.39
N LEU A 92 -3.44 -20.63 27.74
CA LEU A 92 -3.91 -19.90 28.92
C LEU A 92 -3.79 -20.79 30.17
N PRO A 93 -3.54 -20.21 31.36
CA PRO A 93 -3.42 -20.98 32.59
C PRO A 93 -4.75 -21.58 33.01
N LYS A 94 -4.71 -22.78 33.61
CA LYS A 94 -5.90 -23.35 34.25
C LYS A 94 -6.36 -22.44 35.39
N GLY A 95 -7.66 -22.24 35.54
CA GLY A 95 -8.20 -21.40 36.60
C GLY A 95 -8.25 -19.90 36.30
N LEU A 96 -7.96 -19.47 35.07
CA LEU A 96 -8.00 -18.04 34.67
C LEU A 96 -9.36 -17.42 35.01
N THR A 97 -10.42 -18.17 34.75
CA THR A 97 -11.81 -17.75 34.92
C THR A 97 -12.26 -17.62 36.37
N GLU A 98 -11.90 -18.59 37.20
CA GLU A 98 -12.19 -18.64 38.63
C GLU A 98 -11.41 -17.56 39.37
N ASN A 99 -10.23 -17.23 38.87
CA ASN A 99 -9.35 -16.27 39.51
C ASN A 99 -9.60 -14.82 39.10
N LEU A 100 -10.17 -14.56 37.92
CA LEU A 100 -10.50 -13.22 37.41
C LEU A 100 -12.03 -13.09 37.18
N PRO A 101 -12.85 -13.10 38.25
CA PRO A 101 -14.30 -13.23 38.13
C PRO A 101 -14.96 -12.00 37.48
N LYS A 102 -14.30 -10.84 37.45
CA LYS A 102 -14.82 -9.59 36.86
C LYS A 102 -14.33 -9.34 35.43
N LEU A 103 -13.65 -10.29 34.81
CA LEU A 103 -13.08 -10.12 33.48
C LEU A 103 -14.19 -9.93 32.43
N GLU A 104 -14.17 -8.78 31.78
CA GLU A 104 -15.13 -8.35 30.75
C GLU A 104 -14.50 -8.33 29.35
N ILE A 105 -13.21 -8.03 29.27
CA ILE A 105 -12.47 -7.95 28.00
C ILE A 105 -11.18 -8.77 28.12
N LEU A 106 -11.02 -9.70 27.19
CA LEU A 106 -9.82 -10.52 27.05
C LEU A 106 -9.28 -10.37 25.62
N ASP A 107 -8.04 -9.89 25.50
CA ASP A 107 -7.32 -9.82 24.23
C ASP A 107 -6.06 -10.69 24.28
N ILE A 108 -6.08 -11.73 23.47
CA ILE A 108 -5.03 -12.75 23.32
C ILE A 108 -4.49 -12.80 21.89
N SER A 109 -4.81 -11.80 21.07
CA SER A 109 -4.45 -11.76 19.65
C SER A 109 -2.94 -11.90 19.43
N ASN A 110 -2.50 -12.47 18.32
CA ASN A 110 -1.09 -12.68 17.98
C ASN A 110 -0.34 -13.45 19.07
N ASN A 111 -0.85 -14.63 19.39
CA ASN A 111 -0.21 -15.64 20.25
C ASN A 111 -0.34 -17.01 19.54
N SER A 112 0.31 -18.06 20.04
CA SER A 112 0.25 -19.41 19.42
C SER A 112 -0.58 -20.36 20.26
N LEU A 113 -1.83 -19.97 20.57
CA LEU A 113 -2.70 -20.68 21.50
C LEU A 113 -3.29 -21.92 20.81
N SER A 114 -2.74 -23.09 21.13
CA SER A 114 -3.21 -24.37 20.60
C SER A 114 -4.18 -25.11 21.53
N GLN A 115 -4.25 -24.71 22.80
CA GLN A 115 -5.05 -25.38 23.84
C GLN A 115 -5.79 -24.37 24.72
N PHE A 116 -7.07 -24.63 24.94
CA PHE A 116 -7.91 -23.96 25.93
C PHE A 116 -8.35 -24.99 26.96
N ASP A 117 -8.51 -24.54 28.21
CA ASP A 117 -9.15 -25.34 29.24
C ASP A 117 -10.67 -25.32 28.99
N GLU A 118 -11.22 -26.44 28.55
CA GLU A 118 -12.65 -26.57 28.22
C GLU A 118 -13.56 -26.51 29.46
N GLU A 119 -13.00 -26.74 30.67
CA GLU A 119 -13.72 -26.61 31.94
C GLU A 119 -13.91 -25.14 32.38
N SER A 120 -13.17 -24.21 31.77
CA SER A 120 -13.23 -22.79 32.10
C SER A 120 -14.56 -22.14 31.64
N ASN A 121 -15.03 -21.13 32.36
CA ASN A 121 -16.24 -20.36 32.00
C ASN A 121 -16.04 -18.86 32.25
N PHE A 122 -16.32 -17.99 31.27
CA PHE A 122 -16.18 -16.54 31.43
C PHE A 122 -17.54 -15.85 31.59
N PRO A 123 -18.16 -15.85 32.78
CA PRO A 123 -19.54 -15.42 32.97
C PRO A 123 -19.78 -13.94 32.70
N ASN A 124 -18.75 -13.09 32.80
CA ASN A 124 -18.84 -11.64 32.60
C ASN A 124 -18.20 -11.15 31.30
N LEU A 125 -17.66 -12.06 30.47
CA LEU A 125 -16.97 -11.66 29.26
C LEU A 125 -17.95 -11.04 28.27
N THR A 126 -17.61 -9.84 27.80
CA THR A 126 -18.39 -9.08 26.83
C THR A 126 -17.64 -8.95 25.50
N HIS A 127 -16.31 -8.90 25.53
CA HIS A 127 -15.47 -8.75 24.35
C HIS A 127 -14.31 -9.76 24.38
N PHE A 128 -14.15 -10.48 23.28
CA PHE A 128 -13.07 -11.44 23.10
C PHE A 128 -12.31 -11.18 21.81
N TYR A 129 -11.00 -11.00 21.92
CA TYR A 129 -10.10 -10.78 20.79
C TYR A 129 -9.06 -11.89 20.77
N ALA A 130 -9.00 -12.65 19.67
CA ALA A 130 -8.01 -13.69 19.45
C ALA A 130 -7.59 -13.73 17.97
N ARG A 131 -7.26 -12.57 17.39
CA ARG A 131 -6.81 -12.49 16.00
C ARG A 131 -5.47 -13.21 15.86
N ARG A 132 -5.23 -14.00 14.81
CA ARG A 132 -3.93 -14.67 14.59
C ARG A 132 -3.44 -15.42 15.84
N SER A 133 -4.34 -16.18 16.45
CA SER A 133 -4.07 -16.94 17.68
C SER A 133 -3.89 -18.44 17.44
N SER A 134 -3.79 -18.87 16.17
CA SER A 134 -3.67 -20.27 15.72
C SER A 134 -4.86 -21.18 16.09
N LEU A 135 -6.03 -20.61 16.35
CA LEU A 135 -7.24 -21.38 16.70
C LEU A 135 -7.75 -22.20 15.52
N SER A 136 -8.03 -23.49 15.75
CA SER A 136 -8.67 -24.37 14.76
C SER A 136 -10.19 -24.49 14.93
N ILE A 137 -10.70 -24.15 16.11
CA ILE A 137 -12.12 -24.08 16.46
C ILE A 137 -12.34 -22.92 17.44
N ILE A 138 -13.59 -22.50 17.63
CA ILE A 138 -13.95 -21.58 18.71
C ILE A 138 -14.04 -22.40 20.00
N PRO A 139 -13.28 -22.06 21.07
CA PRO A 139 -13.31 -22.82 22.31
C PRO A 139 -14.70 -22.82 22.98
N ASP A 140 -15.14 -23.96 23.50
CA ASP A 140 -16.46 -24.09 24.16
C ASP A 140 -16.62 -23.15 25.36
N CYS A 141 -15.55 -22.88 26.11
CA CYS A 141 -15.56 -21.91 27.19
C CYS A 141 -15.94 -20.50 26.74
N ILE A 142 -15.57 -20.11 25.52
CA ILE A 142 -15.98 -18.84 24.90
C ILE A 142 -17.44 -18.93 24.42
N LEU A 143 -17.83 -20.05 23.82
CA LEU A 143 -19.19 -20.26 23.32
C LEU A 143 -20.26 -20.32 24.44
N ASN A 144 -19.85 -20.71 25.64
CA ASN A 144 -20.69 -20.73 26.83
C ASN A 144 -20.81 -19.36 27.53
N SER A 145 -20.03 -18.36 27.10
CA SER A 145 -20.01 -17.03 27.71
C SER A 145 -21.16 -16.17 27.16
N THR A 146 -22.35 -16.32 27.73
CA THR A 146 -23.61 -15.75 27.20
C THR A 146 -23.69 -14.22 27.20
N ASN A 147 -22.80 -13.53 27.92
CA ASN A 147 -22.75 -12.07 27.97
C ASN A 147 -21.89 -11.44 26.86
N ILE A 148 -21.23 -12.27 26.04
CA ILE A 148 -20.42 -11.79 24.93
C ILE A 148 -21.28 -11.00 23.93
N ARG A 149 -20.77 -9.83 23.55
CA ARG A 149 -21.31 -8.94 22.53
C ARG A 149 -20.40 -8.84 21.31
N PHE A 150 -19.10 -8.98 21.51
CA PHE A 150 -18.11 -8.81 20.46
C PHE A 150 -17.09 -9.95 20.45
N ILE A 151 -16.90 -10.55 19.27
CA ILE A 151 -15.87 -11.58 19.04
C ILE A 151 -15.04 -11.21 17.81
N ASP A 152 -13.72 -11.20 17.95
CA ASP A 152 -12.81 -11.11 16.81
C ASP A 152 -11.81 -12.26 16.78
N LEU A 153 -11.99 -13.11 15.77
CA LEU A 153 -11.24 -14.33 15.50
C LEU A 153 -10.59 -14.28 14.12
N LYS A 154 -10.33 -13.07 13.59
CA LYS A 154 -9.70 -12.90 12.28
C LYS A 154 -8.35 -13.62 12.19
N LYS A 155 -7.99 -14.15 11.01
CA LYS A 155 -6.67 -14.76 10.73
C LYS A 155 -6.36 -15.98 11.62
N ASN A 156 -7.33 -16.86 11.86
CA ASN A 156 -7.10 -18.15 12.52
C ASN A 156 -7.20 -19.30 11.51
N SER A 157 -7.26 -20.54 11.97
CA SER A 157 -7.48 -21.75 11.17
C SER A 157 -8.83 -22.39 11.46
N ILE A 158 -9.83 -21.60 11.86
CA ILE A 158 -11.17 -22.09 12.20
C ILE A 158 -11.81 -22.69 10.95
N TYR A 159 -12.22 -23.97 11.01
CA TYR A 159 -12.77 -24.67 9.85
C TYR A 159 -14.29 -24.87 9.91
N GLU A 160 -14.91 -24.72 11.09
CA GLU A 160 -16.36 -24.84 11.27
C GLU A 160 -16.89 -24.00 12.44
N LEU A 161 -18.19 -23.75 12.45
CA LEU A 161 -18.92 -23.21 13.59
C LEU A 161 -19.57 -24.36 14.35
N SER A 162 -19.24 -24.52 15.63
CA SER A 162 -19.79 -25.60 16.46
C SER A 162 -21.25 -25.33 16.85
N LYS A 163 -21.96 -26.38 17.30
CA LYS A 163 -23.38 -26.29 17.67
C LYS A 163 -23.67 -25.31 18.81
N ASN A 164 -22.70 -25.09 19.70
CA ASN A 164 -22.84 -24.20 20.85
C ASN A 164 -22.78 -22.71 20.46
N PHE A 165 -22.48 -22.38 19.21
CA PHE A 165 -22.43 -21.00 18.71
C PHE A 165 -23.73 -20.24 18.95
N GLU A 166 -24.86 -20.94 18.93
CA GLU A 166 -26.18 -20.33 19.17
C GLU A 166 -26.43 -19.93 20.63
N ASN A 167 -25.54 -20.28 21.58
CA ASN A 167 -25.63 -19.88 22.99
C ASN A 167 -25.26 -18.40 23.19
N LEU A 168 -24.60 -17.78 22.21
CA LEU A 168 -24.16 -16.39 22.25
C LEU A 168 -25.32 -15.41 21.98
N THR A 169 -26.39 -15.49 22.79
CA THR A 169 -27.65 -14.76 22.57
C THR A 169 -27.52 -13.23 22.67
N ASN A 170 -26.42 -12.73 23.27
CA ASN A 170 -26.12 -11.30 23.33
C ASN A 170 -25.10 -10.83 22.28
N LEU A 171 -24.66 -11.71 21.39
CA LEU A 171 -23.66 -11.37 20.37
C LEU A 171 -24.21 -10.31 19.42
N GLU A 172 -23.48 -9.21 19.28
CA GLU A 172 -23.79 -8.07 18.41
C GLU A 172 -22.85 -8.06 17.20
N HIS A 173 -21.57 -8.39 17.39
CA HIS A 173 -20.56 -8.31 16.36
C HIS A 173 -19.65 -9.54 16.36
N ILE A 174 -19.45 -10.14 15.20
CA ILE A 174 -18.45 -11.19 15.04
C ILE A 174 -17.62 -11.02 13.77
N ASN A 175 -16.30 -11.16 13.94
CA ASN A 175 -15.34 -11.21 12.86
C ASN A 175 -14.65 -12.57 12.81
N LEU A 176 -14.94 -13.34 11.76
CA LEU A 176 -14.36 -14.64 11.45
C LEU A 176 -13.58 -14.59 10.12
N SER A 177 -13.19 -13.40 9.67
CA SER A 177 -12.47 -13.25 8.40
C SER A 177 -11.11 -13.94 8.39
N SER A 178 -10.64 -14.33 7.21
CA SER A 178 -9.33 -15.00 7.03
C SER A 178 -9.23 -16.27 7.87
N ASN A 179 -10.20 -17.18 7.73
CA ASN A 179 -10.22 -18.49 8.37
C ASN A 179 -10.36 -19.60 7.30
N ARG A 180 -10.68 -20.82 7.70
CA ARG A 180 -10.85 -21.98 6.80
C ARG A 180 -12.28 -22.52 6.80
N ILE A 181 -13.26 -21.66 7.13
CA ILE A 181 -14.65 -22.06 7.28
C ILE A 181 -15.21 -22.47 5.92
N GLN A 182 -15.80 -23.66 5.86
CA GLN A 182 -16.41 -24.20 4.62
C GLN A 182 -17.93 -24.19 4.65
N LYS A 183 -18.52 -24.27 5.85
CA LYS A 183 -19.96 -24.35 6.07
C LYS A 183 -20.37 -23.40 7.19
N VAL A 184 -21.44 -22.67 6.96
CA VAL A 184 -22.06 -21.76 7.93
C VAL A 184 -23.54 -22.10 8.02
N GLU A 185 -23.99 -22.47 9.21
CA GLU A 185 -25.40 -22.63 9.53
C GLU A 185 -25.68 -21.84 10.82
N LEU A 186 -26.46 -20.76 10.72
CA LEU A 186 -26.79 -19.89 11.86
C LEU A 186 -28.29 -19.78 12.10
N ASN A 187 -28.70 -19.90 13.36
CA ASN A 187 -30.06 -19.62 13.79
C ASN A 187 -30.17 -18.19 14.32
N LEU A 188 -30.63 -17.29 13.45
CA LEU A 188 -30.74 -15.85 13.76
C LEU A 188 -31.80 -15.54 14.82
N LYS A 189 -32.79 -16.43 15.01
CA LYS A 189 -33.75 -16.29 16.11
C LYS A 189 -33.09 -16.40 17.48
N LYS A 190 -32.03 -17.22 17.61
CA LYS A 190 -31.24 -17.31 18.84
C LYS A 190 -30.20 -16.19 18.92
N LEU A 191 -29.61 -15.82 17.79
CA LEU A 191 -28.66 -14.70 17.67
C LEU A 191 -29.39 -13.38 17.39
N SER A 192 -30.45 -13.10 18.13
CA SER A 192 -31.39 -12.01 17.80
C SER A 192 -30.78 -10.61 17.89
N LYS A 193 -29.65 -10.45 18.60
CA LYS A 193 -28.92 -9.18 18.71
C LYS A 193 -27.80 -9.01 17.69
N LEU A 194 -27.53 -10.01 16.85
CA LEU A 194 -26.41 -9.96 15.92
C LEU A 194 -26.65 -8.86 14.88
N GLN A 195 -25.71 -7.92 14.80
CA GLN A 195 -25.77 -6.75 13.91
C GLN A 195 -24.77 -6.85 12.76
N THR A 196 -23.58 -7.41 13.01
CA THR A 196 -22.53 -7.53 11.98
C THR A 196 -21.89 -8.91 11.97
N LEU A 197 -21.80 -9.50 10.78
CA LEU A 197 -21.17 -10.80 10.55
C LEU A 197 -20.11 -10.67 9.45
N ASN A 198 -18.83 -10.73 9.82
CA ASN A 198 -17.74 -10.75 8.86
C ASN A 198 -17.19 -12.16 8.69
N LEU A 199 -17.31 -12.70 7.49
CA LEU A 199 -16.86 -14.02 7.06
C LEU A 199 -15.93 -13.95 5.84
N ALA A 200 -15.37 -12.78 5.54
CA ALA A 200 -14.50 -12.57 4.38
C ALA A 200 -13.29 -13.51 4.38
N TYR A 201 -12.72 -13.81 3.21
CA TYR A 201 -11.50 -14.63 3.10
C TYR A 201 -11.62 -15.99 3.80
N ASN A 202 -12.67 -16.73 3.50
CA ASN A 202 -12.86 -18.11 3.93
C ASN A 202 -12.96 -19.02 2.69
N SER A 203 -13.55 -20.21 2.82
CA SER A 203 -13.81 -21.10 1.68
C SER A 203 -15.24 -21.63 1.75
N ILE A 204 -16.18 -20.73 2.05
CA ILE A 204 -17.57 -21.08 2.32
C ILE A 204 -18.23 -21.56 1.02
N SER A 205 -18.61 -22.84 1.01
CA SER A 205 -19.35 -23.47 -0.08
C SER A 205 -20.84 -23.60 0.23
N ASN A 206 -21.20 -23.58 1.51
CA ASN A 206 -22.58 -23.69 1.98
C ASN A 206 -22.84 -22.65 3.08
N PHE A 207 -23.66 -21.66 2.79
CA PHE A 207 -24.09 -20.62 3.72
C PHE A 207 -25.60 -20.71 3.91
N ARG A 208 -26.03 -20.92 5.16
CA ARG A 208 -27.44 -20.99 5.56
C ARG A 208 -27.68 -20.17 6.81
N ILE A 209 -28.78 -19.45 6.79
CA ILE A 209 -29.31 -18.73 7.94
C ILE A 209 -30.81 -19.00 8.05
N SER A 210 -31.32 -19.11 9.27
CA SER A 210 -32.76 -19.24 9.50
C SER A 210 -33.50 -17.96 9.15
N GLU A 211 -34.71 -18.07 8.63
CA GLU A 211 -35.62 -16.93 8.48
C GLU A 211 -36.09 -16.45 9.85
N ASP A 212 -35.95 -15.15 10.11
CA ASP A 212 -36.44 -14.50 11.33
C ASP A 212 -36.61 -12.99 11.09
N ASP A 213 -37.83 -12.47 11.08
CA ASP A 213 -38.08 -11.05 10.80
C ASP A 213 -37.60 -10.11 11.93
N GLU A 214 -37.40 -10.64 13.14
CA GLU A 214 -36.95 -9.87 14.32
C GLU A 214 -35.43 -9.73 14.41
N ASN A 215 -34.67 -10.39 13.53
CA ASN A 215 -33.22 -10.29 13.50
C ASN A 215 -32.75 -8.82 13.35
N GLN A 216 -31.56 -8.51 13.87
CA GLN A 216 -30.96 -7.18 13.83
C GLN A 216 -29.77 -7.10 12.86
N LEU A 217 -29.58 -8.12 12.02
CA LEU A 217 -28.41 -8.25 11.17
C LEU A 217 -28.47 -7.20 10.07
N SER A 218 -27.51 -6.27 10.12
CA SER A 218 -27.46 -5.09 9.26
C SER A 218 -26.27 -5.09 8.33
N GLU A 219 -25.20 -5.82 8.66
CA GLU A 219 -23.98 -5.89 7.85
C GLU A 219 -23.48 -7.33 7.71
N ILE A 220 -23.24 -7.76 6.47
CA ILE A 220 -22.61 -9.04 6.15
C ILE A 220 -21.47 -8.81 5.16
N ASP A 221 -20.32 -9.38 5.47
CA ASP A 221 -19.19 -9.49 4.55
C ASP A 221 -18.89 -10.96 4.26
N LEU A 222 -19.07 -11.34 3.00
CA LEU A 222 -18.84 -12.66 2.43
C LEU A 222 -17.84 -12.60 1.26
N SER A 223 -17.04 -11.53 1.18
CA SER A 223 -16.05 -11.38 0.14
C SER A 223 -14.98 -12.48 0.20
N HIS A 224 -14.33 -12.79 -0.93
CA HIS A 224 -13.25 -13.79 -1.00
C HIS A 224 -13.62 -15.18 -0.44
N ASN A 225 -14.79 -15.72 -0.80
CA ASN A 225 -15.25 -17.05 -0.36
C ASN A 225 -15.38 -18.10 -1.47
N ARG A 226 -15.07 -17.70 -2.72
CA ARG A 226 -15.20 -18.54 -3.93
C ARG A 226 -16.63 -19.01 -4.19
N PHE A 227 -17.64 -18.21 -3.83
CA PHE A 227 -19.02 -18.49 -4.20
C PHE A 227 -19.16 -18.50 -5.73
N ASN A 228 -19.70 -19.60 -6.28
CA ASN A 228 -20.07 -19.72 -7.69
C ASN A 228 -21.56 -19.48 -7.94
N SER A 229 -22.34 -19.32 -6.88
CA SER A 229 -23.77 -19.10 -6.89
C SER A 229 -24.17 -18.27 -5.69
N PHE A 230 -25.24 -17.48 -5.83
CA PHE A 230 -25.68 -16.58 -4.78
C PHE A 230 -26.31 -17.36 -3.62
N PRO A 231 -25.86 -17.15 -2.37
CA PRO A 231 -26.42 -17.83 -1.20
C PRO A 231 -27.83 -17.30 -0.88
N LYS A 232 -28.85 -17.99 -1.41
CA LYS A 232 -30.26 -17.55 -1.38
C LYS A 232 -30.81 -17.27 0.02
N SER A 233 -30.27 -17.89 1.07
CA SER A 233 -30.73 -17.61 2.44
C SER A 233 -30.52 -16.16 2.87
N ILE A 234 -29.59 -15.42 2.25
CA ILE A 234 -29.40 -13.97 2.50
C ILE A 234 -30.69 -13.19 2.21
N LEU A 235 -31.53 -13.65 1.28
CA LEU A 235 -32.77 -12.97 0.87
C LEU A 235 -33.79 -12.84 2.01
N SER A 236 -33.67 -13.62 3.08
CA SER A 236 -34.52 -13.49 4.27
C SER A 236 -34.18 -12.26 5.13
N LEU A 237 -33.01 -11.64 4.94
CA LEU A 237 -32.52 -10.54 5.77
C LEU A 237 -33.08 -9.18 5.35
N LYS A 238 -34.37 -8.93 5.61
CA LYS A 238 -35.05 -7.70 5.15
C LYS A 238 -34.49 -6.40 5.73
N LYS A 239 -33.78 -6.47 6.86
CA LYS A 239 -33.14 -5.33 7.56
C LYS A 239 -31.67 -5.11 7.16
N ILE A 240 -31.11 -5.93 6.26
CA ILE A 240 -29.71 -5.79 5.84
C ILE A 240 -29.48 -4.44 5.16
N LYS A 241 -28.44 -3.73 5.60
CA LYS A 241 -28.03 -2.42 5.07
C LYS A 241 -26.75 -2.49 4.26
N LYS A 242 -25.82 -3.37 4.63
CA LYS A 242 -24.55 -3.54 3.93
C LYS A 242 -24.32 -5.00 3.58
N LEU A 243 -24.08 -5.26 2.30
CA LEU A 243 -23.74 -6.58 1.80
C LEU A 243 -22.50 -6.50 0.92
N ASP A 244 -21.49 -7.28 1.28
CA ASP A 244 -20.28 -7.45 0.48
C ASP A 244 -20.15 -8.91 0.01
N LEU A 245 -20.12 -9.08 -1.31
CA LEU A 245 -19.85 -10.34 -2.00
C LEU A 245 -18.70 -10.19 -3.01
N SER A 246 -17.84 -9.19 -2.83
CA SER A 246 -16.69 -8.93 -3.70
C SER A 246 -15.74 -10.13 -3.80
N ASP A 247 -15.01 -10.23 -4.90
CA ASP A 247 -13.97 -11.24 -5.11
C ASP A 247 -14.47 -12.69 -4.92
N ASN A 248 -15.64 -12.93 -5.50
CA ASN A 248 -16.23 -14.24 -5.69
C ASN A 248 -16.42 -14.49 -7.19
N GLU A 249 -17.20 -15.51 -7.57
CA GLU A 249 -17.57 -15.78 -8.96
C GLU A 249 -19.10 -15.82 -9.09
N VAL A 250 -19.77 -14.84 -8.48
CA VAL A 250 -21.22 -14.84 -8.31
C VAL A 250 -21.91 -13.67 -8.99
N SER A 251 -22.96 -13.98 -9.75
CA SER A 251 -23.85 -12.97 -10.34
C SER A 251 -24.80 -12.36 -9.30
N ILE A 252 -25.19 -11.11 -9.50
CA ILE A 252 -26.27 -10.49 -8.71
C ILE A 252 -27.60 -11.14 -9.17
N PRO A 253 -28.38 -11.77 -8.26
CA PRO A 253 -29.63 -12.42 -8.61
C PRO A 253 -30.78 -11.41 -8.81
N ASP A 254 -31.80 -11.77 -9.58
CA ASP A 254 -33.02 -10.94 -9.73
C ASP A 254 -33.75 -10.75 -8.39
N GLU A 255 -33.65 -11.74 -7.50
CA GLU A 255 -34.26 -11.70 -6.17
C GLU A 255 -33.59 -10.69 -5.23
N ILE A 256 -32.49 -10.03 -5.62
CA ILE A 256 -31.84 -8.97 -4.81
C ILE A 256 -32.82 -7.84 -4.45
N GLN A 257 -33.85 -7.63 -5.27
CA GLN A 257 -34.95 -6.68 -5.01
C GLN A 257 -35.65 -6.88 -3.66
N GLN A 258 -35.54 -8.08 -3.07
CA GLN A 258 -36.12 -8.42 -1.79
C GLN A 258 -35.42 -7.74 -0.61
N LEU A 259 -34.18 -7.25 -0.79
CA LEU A 259 -33.37 -6.63 0.24
C LEU A 259 -33.56 -5.11 0.23
N THR A 260 -34.80 -4.66 0.43
CA THR A 260 -35.22 -3.27 0.23
C THR A 260 -34.54 -2.26 1.17
N SER A 261 -33.95 -2.71 2.27
CA SER A 261 -33.22 -1.86 3.22
C SER A 261 -31.74 -1.65 2.86
N LEU A 262 -31.24 -2.24 1.77
CA LEU A 262 -29.84 -2.12 1.38
C LEU A 262 -29.44 -0.66 1.11
N GLU A 263 -28.38 -0.23 1.77
CA GLU A 263 -27.76 1.09 1.60
C GLU A 263 -26.41 0.98 0.88
N ILE A 264 -25.66 -0.10 1.10
CA ILE A 264 -24.34 -0.34 0.51
C ILE A 264 -24.28 -1.75 -0.08
N LEU A 265 -23.96 -1.83 -1.37
CA LEU A 265 -23.79 -3.09 -2.09
C LEU A 265 -22.39 -3.13 -2.72
N ARG A 266 -21.60 -4.13 -2.35
CA ARG A 266 -20.25 -4.35 -2.88
C ARG A 266 -20.18 -5.67 -3.62
N TRP A 267 -19.74 -5.58 -4.87
CA TRP A 267 -19.73 -6.68 -5.82
C TRP A 267 -18.50 -6.62 -6.74
N ASN A 268 -17.38 -6.13 -6.22
CA ASN A 268 -16.16 -5.98 -7.01
C ASN A 268 -15.66 -7.35 -7.48
N SER A 269 -14.92 -7.37 -8.60
CA SER A 269 -14.14 -8.53 -9.05
C SER A 269 -14.93 -9.86 -9.13
N ASN A 270 -16.20 -9.82 -9.54
CA ASN A 270 -17.06 -11.01 -9.64
C ASN A 270 -17.21 -11.56 -11.06
N LYS A 271 -16.44 -11.00 -12.01
CA LYS A 271 -16.46 -11.37 -13.44
C LYS A 271 -17.85 -11.22 -14.09
N ILE A 272 -18.73 -10.39 -13.53
CA ILE A 272 -20.07 -10.18 -14.10
C ILE A 272 -20.03 -9.25 -15.30
N SER A 273 -20.86 -9.50 -16.30
CA SER A 273 -20.99 -8.67 -17.51
C SER A 273 -22.34 -7.97 -17.63
N THR A 274 -23.29 -8.29 -16.74
CA THR A 274 -24.65 -7.73 -16.74
C THR A 274 -25.11 -7.44 -15.33
N ILE A 275 -26.09 -6.55 -15.20
CA ILE A 275 -26.80 -6.24 -13.95
C ILE A 275 -28.28 -6.65 -14.13
N PRO A 276 -28.92 -7.30 -13.14
CA PRO A 276 -30.33 -7.67 -13.24
C PRO A 276 -31.24 -6.43 -13.25
N LYS A 277 -32.30 -6.45 -14.06
CA LYS A 277 -33.29 -5.36 -14.14
C LYS A 277 -33.90 -5.03 -12.79
N ASN A 278 -34.13 -6.05 -11.98
CA ASN A 278 -34.75 -5.93 -10.68
C ASN A 278 -33.89 -5.19 -9.64
N ILE A 279 -32.61 -4.89 -9.92
CA ILE A 279 -31.80 -4.03 -9.04
C ILE A 279 -32.45 -2.65 -8.85
N ALA A 280 -33.20 -2.18 -9.86
CA ALA A 280 -33.91 -0.91 -9.84
C ALA A 280 -34.92 -0.79 -8.67
N ASN A 281 -35.38 -1.91 -8.11
CA ASN A 281 -36.25 -1.91 -6.94
C ASN A 281 -35.53 -1.48 -5.65
N LEU A 282 -34.19 -1.35 -5.67
CA LEU A 282 -33.39 -0.80 -4.58
C LEU A 282 -33.22 0.73 -4.66
N LYS A 283 -33.86 1.38 -5.65
CA LYS A 283 -33.69 2.81 -5.99
C LYS A 283 -33.87 3.79 -4.83
N ASP A 284 -34.67 3.44 -3.83
CA ASP A 284 -35.04 4.37 -2.75
C ASP A 284 -34.01 4.37 -1.61
N ASN A 285 -33.29 3.25 -1.39
CA ASN A 285 -32.38 3.11 -0.24
C ASN A 285 -30.91 2.90 -0.62
N LEU A 286 -30.61 2.38 -1.82
CA LEU A 286 -29.23 2.06 -2.19
C LEU A 286 -28.44 3.35 -2.46
N LYS A 287 -27.42 3.61 -1.62
CA LYS A 287 -26.60 4.82 -1.60
C LYS A 287 -25.23 4.62 -2.21
N GLU A 288 -24.63 3.45 -1.98
CA GLU A 288 -23.30 3.12 -2.51
C GLU A 288 -23.32 1.79 -3.25
N LEU A 289 -22.81 1.81 -4.48
CA LEU A 289 -22.67 0.63 -5.32
C LEU A 289 -21.24 0.52 -5.84
N TRP A 290 -20.59 -0.59 -5.51
CA TRP A 290 -19.21 -0.87 -5.86
C TRP A 290 -19.14 -2.08 -6.80
N LEU A 291 -18.69 -1.84 -8.03
CA LEU A 291 -18.67 -2.83 -9.12
C LEU A 291 -17.32 -2.88 -9.85
N ARG A 292 -16.23 -2.49 -9.17
CA ARG A 292 -14.88 -2.44 -9.72
C ARG A 292 -14.48 -3.80 -10.32
N TYR A 293 -13.74 -3.77 -11.42
CA TYR A 293 -13.20 -4.95 -12.09
C TYR A 293 -14.25 -6.00 -12.52
N ASN A 294 -15.41 -5.54 -12.97
CA ASN A 294 -16.40 -6.37 -13.66
C ASN A 294 -16.48 -6.00 -15.15
N PRO A 295 -16.32 -6.95 -16.10
CA PRO A 295 -16.15 -6.63 -17.52
C PRO A 295 -17.47 -6.27 -18.23
N PHE A 296 -18.15 -5.19 -17.82
CA PHE A 296 -19.42 -4.75 -18.43
C PHE A 296 -19.28 -4.35 -19.90
N ARG A 297 -18.16 -3.73 -20.30
CA ARG A 297 -17.89 -3.16 -21.65
C ARG A 297 -18.81 -2.00 -22.06
N GLU A 298 -20.09 -2.07 -21.71
CA GLU A 298 -21.11 -1.03 -21.89
C GLU A 298 -21.71 -0.65 -20.53
N PHE A 299 -22.22 0.58 -20.43
CA PHE A 299 -22.82 1.05 -19.18
C PHE A 299 -24.14 0.32 -18.92
N PRO A 300 -24.33 -0.37 -17.78
CA PRO A 300 -25.60 -1.05 -17.50
C PRO A 300 -26.70 -0.02 -17.20
N LYS A 301 -27.70 0.07 -18.08
CA LYS A 301 -28.75 1.10 -18.04
C LYS A 301 -29.61 1.01 -16.79
N GLU A 302 -29.75 -0.19 -16.24
CA GLU A 302 -30.43 -0.50 -14.98
C GLU A 302 -29.89 0.34 -13.81
N LEU A 303 -28.61 0.71 -13.83
CA LEU A 303 -28.00 1.53 -12.77
C LEU A 303 -28.57 2.95 -12.74
N LEU A 304 -29.08 3.47 -13.87
CA LEU A 304 -29.68 4.80 -13.94
C LEU A 304 -31.01 4.88 -13.19
N GLU A 305 -31.63 3.75 -12.85
CA GLU A 305 -32.89 3.71 -12.10
C GLU A 305 -32.67 3.92 -10.60
N LEU A 306 -31.43 3.83 -10.10
CA LEU A 306 -31.07 3.89 -8.68
C LEU A 306 -30.98 5.33 -8.15
N LYS A 307 -32.12 5.96 -7.88
CA LYS A 307 -32.23 7.41 -7.59
C LYS A 307 -31.52 7.88 -6.31
N SER A 308 -31.34 7.00 -5.32
CA SER A 308 -30.66 7.31 -4.06
C SER A 308 -29.14 7.15 -4.09
N ILE A 309 -28.55 6.67 -5.21
CA ILE A 309 -27.10 6.48 -5.32
C ILE A 309 -26.36 7.80 -5.20
N ASN A 310 -25.43 7.85 -4.25
CA ASN A 310 -24.47 8.94 -4.09
C ASN A 310 -23.03 8.52 -4.43
N LEU A 311 -22.72 7.22 -4.40
CA LEU A 311 -21.43 6.67 -4.82
C LEU A 311 -21.64 5.54 -5.81
N LEU A 312 -20.97 5.66 -6.96
CA LEU A 312 -20.88 4.60 -7.97
C LEU A 312 -19.42 4.35 -8.34
N ASP A 313 -18.91 3.15 -8.03
CA ASP A 313 -17.60 2.69 -8.46
C ASP A 313 -17.71 1.71 -9.63
N LEU A 314 -17.22 2.15 -10.79
CA LEU A 314 -17.15 1.40 -12.05
C LEU A 314 -15.70 1.34 -12.56
N THR A 315 -14.72 1.42 -11.66
CA THR A 315 -13.30 1.36 -11.99
C THR A 315 -12.96 0.03 -12.67
N GLY A 316 -12.21 0.05 -13.78
CA GLY A 316 -11.74 -1.19 -14.40
C GLY A 316 -12.82 -2.04 -15.07
N THR A 317 -13.95 -1.44 -15.46
CA THR A 317 -15.11 -2.17 -16.00
C THR A 317 -15.17 -2.25 -17.53
N LYS A 318 -14.13 -1.73 -18.20
CA LYS A 318 -13.96 -1.69 -19.67
C LYS A 318 -15.00 -0.83 -20.40
N LEU A 319 -15.60 0.14 -19.71
CA LEU A 319 -16.61 1.04 -20.28
C LEU A 319 -16.03 1.93 -21.37
N LYS A 320 -16.70 2.01 -22.51
CA LYS A 320 -16.33 2.90 -23.63
C LYS A 320 -16.99 4.27 -23.55
N GLU A 321 -18.16 4.34 -22.92
CA GLU A 321 -18.97 5.55 -22.80
C GLU A 321 -19.76 5.52 -21.49
N ILE A 322 -20.20 6.72 -21.05
CA ILE A 322 -21.16 6.89 -19.97
C ILE A 322 -22.36 7.65 -20.55
N PRO A 323 -23.59 7.16 -20.38
CA PRO A 323 -24.78 7.77 -20.95
C PRO A 323 -25.04 9.17 -20.40
N ASP A 324 -25.46 10.10 -21.25
CA ASP A 324 -25.78 11.48 -20.89
C ASP A 324 -26.93 11.55 -19.86
N GLU A 325 -27.81 10.54 -19.87
CA GLU A 325 -28.92 10.34 -18.94
C GLU A 325 -28.46 10.32 -17.47
N ILE A 326 -27.19 10.01 -17.19
CA ILE A 326 -26.64 10.06 -15.82
C ILE A 326 -26.87 11.42 -15.15
N SER A 327 -26.87 12.50 -15.94
CA SER A 327 -27.08 13.88 -15.50
C SER A 327 -28.46 14.14 -14.86
N THR A 328 -29.49 13.45 -15.35
CA THR A 328 -30.88 13.64 -14.95
C THR A 328 -31.41 12.47 -14.13
N GLN A 329 -30.88 11.27 -14.36
CA GLN A 329 -31.39 10.05 -13.77
C GLN A 329 -30.72 9.69 -12.44
N LEU A 330 -29.53 10.22 -12.13
CA LEU A 330 -28.86 10.05 -10.83
C LEU A 330 -28.73 11.39 -10.07
N PRO A 331 -29.85 11.95 -9.55
CA PRO A 331 -29.89 13.31 -8.99
C PRO A 331 -29.10 13.49 -7.68
N ASN A 332 -28.70 12.39 -7.03
CA ASN A 332 -27.97 12.39 -5.76
C ASN A 332 -26.51 11.95 -5.88
N LEU A 333 -26.02 11.75 -7.11
CA LEU A 333 -24.65 11.29 -7.34
C LEU A 333 -23.63 12.34 -6.87
N GLU A 334 -22.78 11.97 -5.91
CA GLU A 334 -21.74 12.83 -5.36
C GLU A 334 -20.33 12.31 -5.66
N ARG A 335 -20.19 10.98 -5.82
CA ARG A 335 -18.91 10.30 -5.97
C ARG A 335 -19.02 9.32 -7.13
N ILE A 336 -18.15 9.44 -8.12
CA ILE A 336 -18.10 8.49 -9.23
C ILE A 336 -16.66 8.12 -9.55
N TYR A 337 -16.39 6.82 -9.64
CA TYR A 337 -15.07 6.28 -9.97
C TYR A 337 -15.15 5.52 -11.28
N LEU A 338 -14.39 6.00 -12.27
CA LEU A 338 -14.39 5.57 -13.65
C LEU A 338 -12.97 5.33 -14.16
N ALA A 339 -12.01 5.23 -13.25
CA ALA A 339 -10.63 5.00 -13.59
C ALA A 339 -10.46 3.66 -14.34
N TYR A 340 -9.39 3.53 -15.11
CA TYR A 340 -9.05 2.25 -15.76
C TYR A 340 -10.15 1.74 -16.72
N ASN A 341 -10.83 2.63 -17.43
CA ASN A 341 -11.84 2.28 -18.43
C ASN A 341 -11.33 2.57 -19.86
N GLN A 342 -12.23 2.64 -20.84
CA GLN A 342 -11.95 2.85 -22.26
C GLN A 342 -12.60 4.15 -22.77
N LEU A 343 -12.79 5.14 -21.89
CA LEU A 343 -13.43 6.42 -22.21
C LEU A 343 -12.48 7.27 -23.08
N LYS A 344 -13.01 7.81 -24.18
CA LYS A 344 -12.26 8.66 -25.12
C LYS A 344 -12.35 10.16 -24.82
N GLU A 345 -13.23 10.55 -23.92
CA GLU A 345 -13.49 11.93 -23.53
C GLU A 345 -14.06 11.97 -22.11
N ILE A 346 -14.04 13.15 -21.48
CA ILE A 346 -14.75 13.39 -20.22
C ILE A 346 -16.27 13.33 -20.54
N PRO A 347 -17.03 12.41 -19.92
CA PRO A 347 -18.43 12.22 -20.29
C PRO A 347 -19.27 13.48 -20.12
N ASN A 348 -19.97 13.89 -21.17
CA ASN A 348 -20.76 15.12 -21.18
C ASN A 348 -21.90 15.09 -20.16
N GLY A 349 -22.51 13.93 -19.91
CA GLY A 349 -23.49 13.75 -18.84
C GLY A 349 -22.97 14.18 -17.45
N LEU A 350 -21.69 13.98 -17.14
CA LEU A 350 -21.13 14.40 -15.85
C LEU A 350 -21.00 15.93 -15.72
N LYS A 351 -20.79 16.65 -16.85
CA LYS A 351 -20.77 18.12 -16.90
C LYS A 351 -22.16 18.73 -16.65
N LYS A 352 -23.21 17.96 -16.92
CA LYS A 352 -24.61 18.40 -16.86
C LYS A 352 -25.32 17.99 -15.56
N LEU A 353 -24.61 17.39 -14.59
CA LEU A 353 -25.20 17.00 -13.31
C LEU A 353 -25.76 18.24 -12.59
N GLN A 354 -26.97 18.10 -12.05
CA GLN A 354 -27.65 19.19 -11.33
C GLN A 354 -26.92 19.59 -10.04
N LYS A 355 -26.29 18.61 -9.38
CA LYS A 355 -25.46 18.82 -8.18
C LYS A 355 -23.99 18.55 -8.51
N PRO A 356 -23.06 19.38 -8.03
CA PRO A 356 -21.64 19.17 -8.29
C PRO A 356 -21.13 17.91 -7.58
N LEU A 357 -20.32 17.13 -8.28
CA LEU A 357 -19.63 15.97 -7.69
C LEU A 357 -18.66 16.41 -6.58
N LYS A 358 -18.59 15.65 -5.50
CA LYS A 358 -17.59 15.78 -4.42
C LYS A 358 -16.29 15.05 -4.76
N ARG A 359 -16.38 13.89 -5.41
CA ARG A 359 -15.21 13.12 -5.88
C ARG A 359 -15.46 12.53 -7.26
N ILE A 360 -14.45 12.61 -8.11
CA ILE A 360 -14.44 11.96 -9.42
C ILE A 360 -13.05 11.39 -9.66
N TRP A 361 -12.99 10.19 -10.23
CA TRP A 361 -11.73 9.58 -10.67
C TRP A 361 -11.88 9.12 -12.12
N LEU A 362 -11.11 9.70 -13.03
CA LEU A 362 -11.13 9.40 -14.47
C LEU A 362 -9.77 8.93 -15.02
N ASP A 363 -8.75 8.85 -14.18
CA ASP A 363 -7.40 8.49 -14.60
C ASP A 363 -7.36 7.14 -15.32
N ASN A 364 -6.35 6.96 -16.17
CA ASN A 364 -6.13 5.73 -16.92
C ASN A 364 -7.29 5.38 -17.86
N ASN A 365 -7.79 6.40 -18.57
CA ASN A 365 -8.68 6.26 -19.72
C ASN A 365 -7.97 6.79 -20.98
N PRO A 366 -8.20 6.21 -22.17
CA PRO A 366 -7.58 6.65 -23.43
C PRO A 366 -8.26 7.91 -23.99
N MET A 367 -8.29 8.99 -23.21
CA MET A 367 -8.95 10.25 -23.56
C MET A 367 -8.18 11.05 -24.61
N ASN A 368 -8.88 11.99 -25.26
CA ASN A 368 -8.23 13.02 -26.08
C ASN A 368 -7.28 13.89 -25.21
N GLU A 369 -6.35 14.58 -25.86
CA GLU A 369 -5.29 15.32 -25.21
C GLU A 369 -5.81 16.42 -24.25
N ASN A 370 -6.84 17.15 -24.65
CA ASN A 370 -7.43 18.23 -23.84
C ASN A 370 -8.06 17.69 -22.55
N ASP A 371 -8.89 16.65 -22.67
CA ASP A 371 -9.53 16.00 -21.53
C ASP A 371 -8.52 15.33 -20.61
N THR A 372 -7.47 14.71 -21.18
CA THR A 372 -6.36 14.12 -20.42
C THR A 372 -5.68 15.18 -19.54
N LYS A 373 -5.32 16.34 -20.12
CA LYS A 373 -4.73 17.47 -19.38
C LYS A 373 -5.61 17.93 -18.23
N ILE A 374 -6.93 17.97 -18.43
CA ILE A 374 -7.89 18.38 -17.41
C ILE A 374 -7.94 17.34 -16.27
N VAL A 375 -8.03 16.06 -16.59
CA VAL A 375 -8.06 14.97 -15.60
C VAL A 375 -6.76 14.96 -14.78
N GLU A 376 -5.61 14.99 -15.44
CA GLU A 376 -4.27 14.98 -14.81
C GLU A 376 -3.98 16.24 -13.98
N SER A 377 -4.68 17.35 -14.24
CA SER A 377 -4.56 18.58 -13.45
C SER A 377 -5.00 18.42 -11.98
N GLY A 378 -5.62 17.28 -11.66
CA GLY A 378 -6.00 16.85 -10.32
C GLY A 378 -7.47 17.13 -10.02
N MET A 379 -8.03 16.30 -9.13
CA MET A 379 -9.46 16.27 -8.81
C MET A 379 -10.10 17.66 -8.60
N LYS A 380 -9.42 18.58 -7.90
CA LYS A 380 -9.96 19.93 -7.64
C LYS A 380 -10.17 20.73 -8.93
N LYS A 381 -9.19 20.70 -9.85
CA LYS A 381 -9.28 21.42 -11.12
C LYS A 381 -10.25 20.75 -12.09
N LEU A 382 -10.25 19.42 -12.15
CA LEU A 382 -11.26 18.66 -12.90
C LEU A 382 -12.67 18.99 -12.43
N LEU A 383 -12.91 19.03 -11.11
CA LEU A 383 -14.21 19.44 -10.56
C LEU A 383 -14.57 20.89 -10.88
N ASN A 384 -13.60 21.81 -10.91
CA ASN A 384 -13.83 23.19 -11.34
C ASN A 384 -14.10 23.31 -12.85
N TYR A 385 -13.47 22.47 -13.67
CA TYR A 385 -13.75 22.39 -15.11
C TYR A 385 -15.16 21.88 -15.38
N LEU A 386 -15.59 20.85 -14.64
CA LEU A 386 -16.95 20.31 -14.73
C LEU A 386 -18.00 21.28 -14.18
N PHE A 387 -17.67 22.02 -13.11
CA PHE A 387 -18.59 22.89 -12.36
C PHE A 387 -17.93 24.25 -12.05
N PRO A 388 -17.83 25.18 -13.02
CA PRO A 388 -17.09 26.44 -12.87
C PRO A 388 -17.70 27.45 -11.88
N LEU A 389 -18.97 27.27 -11.48
CA LEU A 389 -19.72 28.23 -10.65
C LEU A 389 -19.48 28.14 -9.13
N ARG A 390 -18.52 27.34 -8.64
CA ARG A 390 -18.27 27.13 -7.19
C ARG A 390 -17.82 28.37 -6.38
N LYS A 391 -17.67 29.55 -6.98
CA LYS A 391 -17.09 30.74 -6.31
C LYS A 391 -18.08 31.64 -5.57
N GLU A 392 -19.39 31.43 -5.68
CA GLU A 392 -20.37 32.34 -5.08
C GLU A 392 -20.94 31.85 -3.74
N GLU A 393 -21.10 30.54 -3.54
CA GLU A 393 -21.68 30.01 -2.28
C GLU A 393 -20.71 30.05 -1.08
N GLU A 394 -19.39 30.13 -1.29
CA GLU A 394 -18.41 30.31 -0.19
C GLU A 394 -18.34 31.77 0.29
N LYS A 395 -18.89 32.75 -0.46
CA LYS A 395 -18.85 34.17 -0.07
C LYS A 395 -20.03 34.59 0.80
N GLU A 396 -21.18 33.93 0.73
CA GLU A 396 -22.34 34.32 1.55
C GLU A 396 -22.20 33.91 3.03
N ILE A 397 -21.33 32.95 3.36
CA ILE A 397 -21.05 32.58 4.77
C ILE A 397 -20.06 33.56 5.44
N ILE A 398 -19.31 34.34 4.65
CA ILE A 398 -18.29 35.27 5.18
C ILE A 398 -18.85 36.69 5.34
N ILE A 399 -19.91 37.06 4.61
CA ILE A 399 -20.44 38.44 4.60
C ILE A 399 -21.30 38.79 5.83
N GLU A 400 -21.79 37.83 6.63
CA GLU A 400 -22.49 38.15 7.88
C GLU A 400 -21.58 38.41 9.09
N ASN A 401 -20.27 38.18 9.02
CA ASN A 401 -19.37 38.27 10.18
C ASN A 401 -18.21 39.27 10.07
N SER A 402 -18.24 40.21 9.13
CA SER A 402 -17.22 41.26 9.08
C SER A 402 -17.77 42.64 8.72
N ASN A 403 -18.70 43.13 9.55
CA ASN A 403 -18.86 44.57 9.75
C ASN A 403 -18.02 44.98 10.96
N ASN A 404 -16.74 45.29 10.72
CA ASN A 404 -16.05 46.41 11.39
C ASN A 404 -14.63 46.60 10.82
N SER A 405 -14.26 47.88 10.75
CA SER A 405 -12.94 48.47 10.45
C SER A 405 -12.42 48.45 9.00
N ASN A 406 -12.83 49.50 8.27
CA ASN A 406 -12.00 50.52 7.63
C ASN A 406 -10.50 50.27 7.36
N ASN A 407 -10.16 50.46 6.08
CA ASN A 407 -9.27 51.50 5.53
C ASN A 407 -7.98 51.08 4.77
N LEU A 408 -7.96 51.62 3.54
CA LEU A 408 -6.84 52.18 2.74
C LEU A 408 -6.10 51.27 1.75
N ASP A 409 -6.33 51.60 0.46
CA ASP A 409 -5.40 51.84 -0.65
C ASP A 409 -4.48 50.68 -1.11
N GLU A 410 -4.23 50.43 -2.40
CA GLU A 410 -4.10 51.35 -3.52
C GLU A 410 -4.21 50.59 -4.87
N LYS A 411 -4.59 51.32 -5.92
CA LYS A 411 -4.74 50.90 -7.31
C LYS A 411 -3.41 50.54 -7.98
N GLN A 412 -3.43 49.64 -8.97
CA GLN A 412 -2.86 49.93 -10.30
C GLN A 412 -3.32 48.92 -11.37
N GLU A 413 -4.06 49.45 -12.34
CA GLU A 413 -4.32 48.87 -13.66
C GLU A 413 -3.06 48.99 -14.53
N ILE A 414 -2.79 47.98 -15.38
CA ILE A 414 -2.04 48.17 -16.63
C ILE A 414 -2.81 47.44 -17.75
N ILE A 415 -3.26 48.24 -18.71
CA ILE A 415 -3.81 47.86 -20.02
C ILE A 415 -2.64 47.87 -21.03
N ILE A 416 -2.91 47.30 -22.22
CA ILE A 416 -2.29 47.56 -23.56
C ILE A 416 -1.35 46.44 -24.01
N GLU A 417 -1.36 45.94 -25.25
CA GLU A 417 -2.33 45.81 -26.36
C GLU A 417 -1.68 44.83 -27.36
N ASN A 418 -2.49 44.33 -28.29
CA ASN A 418 -2.12 43.65 -29.52
C ASN A 418 -0.94 44.26 -30.30
N SER A 419 -0.13 43.39 -30.89
CA SER A 419 0.41 43.62 -32.25
C SER A 419 0.40 42.33 -33.06
N ASN A 420 -0.23 42.42 -34.23
CA ASN A 420 -0.11 41.48 -35.33
C ASN A 420 1.31 41.56 -35.90
N ASP A 421 1.90 40.42 -36.25
CA ASP A 421 2.65 40.36 -37.51
C ASP A 421 2.61 38.96 -38.12
N SER A 422 2.49 38.97 -39.43
CA SER A 422 2.14 37.89 -40.34
C SER A 422 3.37 37.14 -40.90
N ASN A 423 3.07 36.00 -41.54
CA ASN A 423 3.91 35.15 -42.42
C ASN A 423 4.72 34.07 -41.66
N GLU A 424 4.66 32.79 -42.00
CA GLU A 424 4.63 32.21 -43.34
C GLU A 424 4.06 30.78 -43.28
N LYS A 425 3.23 30.43 -44.27
CA LYS A 425 2.78 29.06 -44.54
C LYS A 425 3.97 28.23 -45.00
N ASN A 426 4.16 27.05 -44.41
CA ASN A 426 4.77 25.93 -45.12
C ASN A 426 3.97 24.67 -44.81
N GLU A 427 3.12 24.31 -45.78
CA GLU A 427 2.57 22.98 -45.95
C GLU A 427 3.72 21.99 -46.14
N ILE A 428 3.82 20.97 -45.28
CA ILE A 428 4.63 19.79 -45.58
C ILE A 428 3.68 18.69 -46.02
N ILE A 429 3.74 18.43 -47.32
CA ILE A 429 3.17 17.29 -48.05
C ILE A 429 3.72 16.01 -47.41
N ILE A 430 2.83 15.15 -46.90
CA ILE A 430 3.18 13.78 -46.55
C ILE A 430 3.12 12.97 -47.84
N ASP A 431 4.29 12.76 -48.44
CA ASP A 431 4.45 11.87 -49.58
C ASP A 431 4.35 10.41 -49.09
N SER A 432 3.28 9.77 -49.50
CA SER A 432 3.02 8.36 -49.31
C SER A 432 3.78 7.55 -50.36
N ASN A 433 5.04 7.17 -50.10
CA ASN A 433 5.69 5.99 -50.68
C ASN A 433 7.14 5.86 -50.20
N GLU A 434 7.39 5.01 -49.21
CA GLU A 434 8.53 4.07 -49.23
C GLU A 434 8.34 3.04 -48.12
N LYS A 435 7.62 1.95 -48.44
CA LYS A 435 7.84 0.66 -47.78
C LYS A 435 9.23 0.18 -48.22
N LYS A 436 10.24 0.41 -47.40
CA LYS A 436 11.45 -0.42 -47.40
C LYS A 436 11.42 -1.26 -46.14
N ASP A 437 11.15 -2.54 -46.35
CA ASP A 437 11.40 -3.59 -45.38
C ASP A 437 12.86 -3.50 -44.92
N ILE A 438 13.08 -3.00 -43.69
CA ILE A 438 14.35 -3.20 -43.02
C ILE A 438 14.28 -4.61 -42.42
N ILE A 439 14.62 -5.59 -43.24
CA ILE A 439 15.09 -6.89 -42.77
C ILE A 439 16.45 -6.60 -42.12
N ILE A 440 16.50 -6.57 -40.79
CA ILE A 440 17.78 -6.63 -40.08
C ILE A 440 18.24 -8.09 -40.22
N ASN A 441 19.14 -8.34 -41.17
CA ASN A 441 19.99 -9.52 -41.15
C ASN A 441 20.76 -9.51 -39.83
N LEU A 442 20.40 -10.43 -38.94
CA LEU A 442 21.30 -10.91 -37.90
C LEU A 442 22.29 -11.87 -38.59
N ASP A 443 23.19 -11.31 -39.39
CA ASP A 443 24.39 -12.02 -39.79
C ASP A 443 25.41 -11.85 -38.66
N GLU A 444 25.62 -12.96 -37.96
CA GLU A 444 26.76 -13.19 -37.07
C GLU A 444 28.06 -12.80 -37.80
N LYS A 445 28.66 -11.70 -37.36
CA LYS A 445 30.10 -11.50 -37.49
C LYS A 445 30.67 -11.34 -36.09
N ASP A 446 31.53 -12.29 -35.76
CA ASP A 446 32.42 -12.34 -34.61
C ASP A 446 33.27 -11.05 -34.48
N GLU A 447 32.68 -10.00 -33.92
CA GLU A 447 33.44 -8.92 -33.31
C GLU A 447 33.70 -9.27 -31.84
N LYS A 448 34.99 -9.47 -31.53
CA LYS A 448 35.62 -9.70 -30.22
C LYS A 448 34.69 -9.49 -29.01
N ASN A 449 34.59 -10.52 -28.17
CA ASN A 449 33.96 -10.53 -26.84
C ASN A 449 34.63 -9.55 -25.84
N GLU A 450 34.63 -8.26 -26.12
CA GLU A 450 35.13 -7.24 -25.20
C GLU A 450 33.95 -6.57 -24.46
N SER A 451 34.02 -6.60 -23.13
CA SER A 451 33.12 -5.86 -22.24
C SER A 451 33.33 -4.35 -22.41
N PHE A 452 32.23 -3.58 -22.45
CA PHE A 452 32.26 -2.12 -22.43
C PHE A 452 32.44 -1.53 -21.02
N ILE A 453 32.51 -2.38 -19.99
CA ILE A 453 32.93 -1.96 -18.65
C ILE A 453 34.44 -2.15 -18.56
N VAL A 454 35.19 -1.05 -18.61
CA VAL A 454 36.65 -1.06 -18.48
C VAL A 454 37.02 -0.43 -17.16
N MET A 455 37.44 -1.24 -16.19
CA MET A 455 37.87 -0.72 -14.90
C MET A 455 39.38 -0.43 -14.89
N PRO A 456 39.79 0.84 -14.71
CA PRO A 456 41.20 1.16 -14.55
C PRO A 456 41.72 0.60 -13.21
N LYS A 457 43.04 0.39 -13.11
CA LYS A 457 43.68 -0.19 -11.90
C LYS A 457 43.41 0.61 -10.62
N ASN A 458 43.15 1.90 -10.75
CA ASN A 458 42.83 2.83 -9.66
C ASN A 458 41.34 3.19 -9.59
N ALA A 459 40.46 2.36 -10.16
CA ALA A 459 39.01 2.60 -10.15
C ALA A 459 38.42 2.69 -8.73
N THR A 460 38.98 1.94 -7.78
CA THR A 460 38.55 1.89 -6.38
C THR A 460 39.73 1.81 -5.43
N LYS A 461 39.53 2.28 -4.19
CA LYS A 461 40.43 2.04 -3.05
C LYS A 461 40.10 0.75 -2.29
N LEU A 462 38.96 0.11 -2.60
CA LEU A 462 38.50 -1.10 -1.95
C LEU A 462 39.25 -2.33 -2.45
N SER A 463 39.36 -3.37 -1.63
CA SER A 463 39.71 -4.69 -2.12
C SER A 463 38.63 -5.23 -3.07
N ILE A 464 38.99 -6.19 -3.93
CA ILE A 464 38.04 -6.82 -4.86
C ILE A 464 36.87 -7.47 -4.10
N GLU A 465 37.13 -8.10 -2.95
CA GLU A 465 36.11 -8.73 -2.13
C GLU A 465 35.16 -7.70 -1.51
N GLU A 466 35.68 -6.60 -0.96
CA GLU A 466 34.85 -5.51 -0.45
C GLU A 466 34.02 -4.85 -1.56
N LEU A 467 34.60 -4.67 -2.75
CA LEU A 467 33.89 -4.13 -3.91
C LEU A 467 32.72 -5.04 -4.31
N LYS A 468 32.97 -6.35 -4.43
CA LYS A 468 31.92 -7.34 -4.72
C LYS A 468 30.84 -7.36 -3.64
N ASP A 469 31.23 -7.29 -2.37
CA ASP A 469 30.31 -7.31 -1.25
C ASP A 469 29.39 -6.08 -1.26
N LYS A 470 29.93 -4.90 -1.55
CA LYS A 470 29.14 -3.67 -1.69
C LYS A 470 28.23 -3.68 -2.91
N ILE A 471 28.71 -4.14 -4.08
CA ILE A 471 27.88 -4.28 -5.29
C ILE A 471 26.70 -5.23 -5.05
N ARG A 472 26.97 -6.40 -4.46
CA ARG A 472 25.92 -7.35 -4.09
C ARG A 472 24.96 -6.73 -3.07
N GLY A 473 25.51 -6.00 -2.09
CA GLY A 473 24.74 -5.28 -1.07
C GLY A 473 23.81 -4.22 -1.68
N THR A 474 24.23 -3.49 -2.71
CA THR A 474 23.38 -2.51 -3.41
C THR A 474 22.16 -3.17 -4.05
N ILE A 475 22.37 -4.23 -4.85
CA ILE A 475 21.30 -4.87 -5.63
C ILE A 475 20.35 -5.65 -4.70
N ILE A 476 20.89 -6.44 -3.76
CA ILE A 476 20.08 -7.18 -2.80
C ILE A 476 19.41 -6.24 -1.79
N GLY A 477 20.11 -5.20 -1.36
CA GLY A 477 19.53 -4.19 -0.47
C GLY A 477 18.33 -3.48 -1.09
N ASN A 478 18.35 -3.20 -2.40
CA ASN A 478 17.20 -2.67 -3.13
C ASN A 478 16.01 -3.65 -3.06
N CYS A 479 16.23 -4.93 -3.40
CA CYS A 479 15.21 -5.98 -3.34
C CYS A 479 14.63 -6.18 -1.95
N ILE A 480 15.49 -6.19 -0.92
CA ILE A 480 15.06 -6.26 0.48
C ILE A 480 14.21 -5.03 0.78
N GLY A 481 14.72 -3.83 0.53
CA GLY A 481 14.03 -2.60 0.86
C GLY A 481 12.62 -2.51 0.29
N ASP A 482 12.47 -2.86 -0.99
CA ASP A 482 11.20 -3.01 -1.69
C ASP A 482 10.28 -4.03 -0.99
N ALA A 483 10.75 -5.27 -0.84
CA ALA A 483 10.00 -6.34 -0.18
C ALA A 483 9.54 -5.97 1.25
N VAL A 484 10.37 -5.24 2.00
CA VAL A 484 10.03 -4.78 3.36
C VAL A 484 8.96 -3.70 3.31
N GLY A 485 9.14 -2.71 2.42
CA GLY A 485 8.26 -1.56 2.28
C GLY A 485 6.82 -1.93 1.91
N LEU A 486 6.63 -3.02 1.15
CA LEU A 486 5.32 -3.57 0.78
C LEU A 486 4.38 -3.73 1.98
N ALA A 487 4.88 -4.00 3.19
CA ALA A 487 4.02 -4.20 4.35
C ALA A 487 3.12 -2.99 4.64
N THR A 488 3.60 -1.78 4.45
CA THR A 488 2.88 -0.55 4.82
C THR A 488 2.50 0.31 3.62
N GLU A 489 2.84 -0.13 2.41
CA GLU A 489 2.49 0.52 1.15
C GLU A 489 0.98 0.83 1.08
N PHE A 490 0.64 2.06 0.72
CA PHE A 490 -0.71 2.64 0.69
C PHE A 490 -1.47 2.76 2.02
N LEU A 491 -0.83 2.48 3.17
CA LEU A 491 -1.40 2.84 4.46
C LEU A 491 -1.06 4.27 4.84
N ASP A 492 -1.86 4.82 5.74
CA ASP A 492 -1.43 5.94 6.57
C ASP A 492 -0.66 5.44 7.81
N LYS A 493 0.09 6.34 8.44
CA LYS A 493 0.93 6.04 9.61
C LYS A 493 0.13 5.50 10.79
N TYR A 494 -1.11 5.97 10.95
CA TYR A 494 -2.02 5.46 11.99
C TYR A 494 -2.33 3.98 11.75
N THR A 495 -2.73 3.63 10.55
CA THR A 495 -3.09 2.27 10.14
C THR A 495 -1.87 1.36 10.17
N SER A 496 -0.71 1.85 9.74
CA SER A 496 0.57 1.15 9.88
C SER A 496 0.87 0.80 11.34
N SER A 497 0.91 1.79 12.23
CA SER A 497 1.19 1.59 13.67
C SER A 497 0.14 0.78 14.43
N TYR A 498 -1.10 0.75 13.94
CA TYR A 498 -2.16 -0.10 14.45
C TYR A 498 -1.96 -1.57 14.09
N ASN A 499 -1.43 -1.85 12.90
CA ASN A 499 -1.34 -3.20 12.34
C ASN A 499 0.03 -3.87 12.51
N TYR A 500 1.11 -3.09 12.65
CA TYR A 500 2.48 -3.59 12.73
C TYR A 500 3.19 -3.14 14.00
N ASP A 501 4.07 -4.02 14.48
CA ASP A 501 4.96 -3.73 15.61
C ASP A 501 6.39 -3.47 15.11
N PHE A 502 6.95 -2.36 15.56
CA PHE A 502 8.26 -1.85 15.16
C PHE A 502 9.41 -2.77 15.57
N GLU A 503 9.28 -3.46 16.71
CA GLU A 503 10.36 -4.31 17.25
C GLU A 503 10.39 -5.72 16.63
N TYR A 504 9.35 -6.12 15.88
CA TYR A 504 9.22 -7.49 15.34
C TYR A 504 8.65 -7.51 13.92
N PHE A 505 9.28 -6.77 13.02
CA PHE A 505 8.92 -6.68 11.61
C PHE A 505 9.51 -7.85 10.82
N ASP A 506 8.66 -8.70 10.23
CA ASP A 506 9.05 -9.87 9.44
C ASP A 506 8.03 -10.06 8.30
N TYR A 507 8.46 -10.62 7.18
CA TYR A 507 7.66 -10.82 5.96
C TYR A 507 6.36 -11.61 6.24
N GLU A 508 6.43 -12.61 7.11
CA GLU A 508 5.29 -13.47 7.50
C GLU A 508 4.17 -12.70 8.25
N LYS A 509 4.42 -11.44 8.63
CA LYS A 509 3.50 -10.63 9.44
C LYS A 509 2.72 -9.61 8.64
N PHE A 510 2.93 -9.55 7.33
CA PHE A 510 2.26 -8.58 6.48
C PHE A 510 0.73 -8.72 6.60
N LEU A 511 0.06 -7.58 6.48
CA LEU A 511 -1.39 -7.50 6.46
C LEU A 511 -1.89 -8.35 5.29
N ASN A 512 -2.93 -9.13 5.58
CA ASN A 512 -3.56 -9.94 4.56
C ASN A 512 -4.77 -9.13 4.10
N ASP A 513 -4.51 -8.30 3.08
CA ASP A 513 -5.48 -7.53 2.32
C ASP A 513 -5.24 -7.78 0.82
N GLY A 514 -6.12 -7.26 -0.03
CA GLY A 514 -6.05 -7.50 -1.47
C GLY A 514 -4.78 -6.98 -2.17
N HIS A 515 -4.00 -6.12 -1.52
CA HIS A 515 -2.76 -5.58 -2.09
C HIS A 515 -1.56 -6.46 -1.74
N ARG A 516 -1.31 -6.72 -0.45
CA ARG A 516 -0.10 -7.43 0.00
C ARG A 516 -0.20 -8.93 -0.21
N SER A 517 -1.40 -9.49 -0.08
CA SER A 517 -1.62 -10.94 -0.21
C SER A 517 -1.43 -11.47 -1.62
N ALA A 518 -1.24 -10.56 -2.58
CA ALA A 518 -0.96 -10.94 -3.95
C ALA A 518 0.55 -11.25 -4.15
N TRP A 519 1.43 -10.89 -3.20
CA TRP A 519 2.87 -11.21 -3.25
C TRP A 519 3.22 -12.43 -2.38
N ILE A 520 4.27 -13.15 -2.77
CA ILE A 520 4.86 -14.22 -1.95
C ILE A 520 5.61 -13.56 -0.77
N GLU A 521 5.66 -14.24 0.38
CA GLU A 521 6.39 -13.73 1.54
C GLU A 521 7.88 -13.50 1.20
N GLY A 522 8.37 -12.28 1.47
CA GLY A 522 9.74 -11.87 1.19
C GLY A 522 10.00 -11.48 -0.26
N ASP A 523 9.01 -11.59 -1.13
CA ASP A 523 9.10 -11.15 -2.52
C ASP A 523 9.09 -9.63 -2.62
N TRP A 524 9.68 -9.11 -3.69
CA TRP A 524 9.73 -7.69 -3.99
C TRP A 524 8.66 -7.30 -5.02
N THR A 525 8.38 -6.01 -5.15
CA THR A 525 7.32 -5.49 -6.03
C THR A 525 7.83 -5.16 -7.43
N ASP A 526 7.05 -4.39 -8.21
CA ASP A 526 7.51 -3.92 -9.52
C ASP A 526 8.71 -2.95 -9.48
N ASP A 527 9.09 -2.47 -8.30
CA ASP A 527 10.18 -1.53 -8.13
C ASP A 527 11.53 -2.18 -8.40
N SER A 528 11.81 -3.31 -7.74
CA SER A 528 13.03 -4.09 -7.92
C SER A 528 13.03 -4.85 -9.24
N ASP A 529 11.87 -5.28 -9.72
CA ASP A 529 11.74 -5.85 -11.06
C ASP A 529 12.26 -4.90 -12.13
N GLN A 530 11.87 -3.63 -12.07
CA GLN A 530 12.32 -2.64 -13.03
C GLN A 530 13.81 -2.27 -12.87
N MET A 531 14.38 -2.37 -11.66
CA MET A 531 15.84 -2.33 -11.48
C MET A 531 16.51 -3.52 -12.17
N LEU A 532 15.96 -4.73 -12.02
CA LEU A 532 16.49 -5.96 -12.61
C LEU A 532 16.38 -5.95 -14.15
N LEU A 533 15.37 -5.30 -14.74
CA LEU A 533 15.30 -5.06 -16.19
C LEU A 533 16.47 -4.20 -16.70
N ILE A 534 16.90 -3.20 -15.91
CA ILE A 534 18.08 -2.39 -16.23
C ILE A 534 19.34 -3.25 -16.16
N LEU A 535 19.47 -4.09 -15.12
CA LEU A 535 20.57 -5.04 -14.99
C LEU A 535 20.63 -6.00 -16.18
N ASP A 536 19.50 -6.57 -16.59
CA ASP A 536 19.43 -7.45 -17.76
C ASP A 536 19.80 -6.74 -19.06
N GLY A 537 19.42 -5.46 -19.20
CA GLY A 537 19.87 -4.62 -20.29
C GLY A 537 21.38 -4.42 -20.29
N ILE A 538 21.99 -4.14 -19.14
CA ILE A 538 23.45 -4.01 -19.01
C ILE A 538 24.14 -5.33 -19.41
N LEU A 539 23.65 -6.47 -18.91
CA LEU A 539 24.22 -7.78 -19.20
C LEU A 539 24.10 -8.13 -20.68
N ALA A 540 22.92 -7.96 -21.28
CA ALA A 540 22.68 -8.27 -22.69
C ALA A 540 23.47 -7.38 -23.64
N ASN A 541 23.68 -6.11 -23.27
CA ASN A 541 24.43 -5.14 -24.07
C ASN A 541 25.90 -5.03 -23.66
N LYS A 542 26.47 -6.07 -23.03
CA LYS A 542 27.89 -6.17 -22.66
C LYS A 542 28.41 -4.95 -21.89
N GLY A 543 27.58 -4.33 -21.06
CA GLY A 543 27.93 -3.20 -20.20
C GLY A 543 27.40 -1.85 -20.66
N LYS A 544 26.87 -1.76 -21.89
CA LYS A 544 26.33 -0.52 -22.44
C LYS A 544 24.90 -0.30 -21.99
N VAL A 545 24.60 0.88 -21.46
CA VAL A 545 23.23 1.29 -21.11
C VAL A 545 22.56 1.89 -22.35
N ILE A 546 21.48 1.24 -22.79
CA ILE A 546 20.73 1.58 -24.01
C ILE A 546 19.27 1.81 -23.64
N GLU A 547 18.81 3.05 -23.76
CA GLU A 547 17.46 3.47 -23.38
C GLU A 547 16.35 2.77 -24.19
N GLN A 548 16.59 2.46 -25.47
CA GLN A 548 15.61 1.74 -26.31
C GLN A 548 15.50 0.27 -25.91
N ASP A 549 16.58 -0.35 -25.44
CA ASP A 549 16.54 -1.72 -24.94
C ASP A 549 15.77 -1.80 -23.62
N PHE A 550 16.07 -0.89 -22.67
CA PHE A 550 15.29 -0.79 -21.44
C PHE A 550 13.81 -0.53 -21.73
N ALA A 551 13.47 0.39 -22.63
CA ALA A 551 12.10 0.63 -23.04
C ALA A 551 11.42 -0.65 -23.57
N LYS A 552 12.07 -1.40 -24.46
CA LYS A 552 11.52 -2.68 -24.98
C LYS A 552 11.34 -3.73 -23.89
N ARG A 553 12.31 -3.87 -22.99
CA ARG A 553 12.23 -4.79 -21.83
C ARG A 553 11.08 -4.44 -20.92
N LEU A 554 10.87 -3.15 -20.68
CA LEU A 554 9.77 -2.64 -19.88
C LEU A 554 8.41 -2.99 -20.52
N VAL A 555 8.24 -2.80 -21.83
CA VAL A 555 7.04 -3.26 -22.57
C VAL A 555 6.82 -4.77 -22.38
N HIS A 556 7.87 -5.55 -22.60
CA HIS A 556 7.79 -7.00 -22.56
C HIS A 556 7.44 -7.53 -21.17
N TRP A 557 8.06 -6.98 -20.12
CA TRP A 557 7.83 -7.35 -18.73
C TRP A 557 6.40 -7.01 -18.27
N ILE A 558 5.82 -5.89 -18.72
CA ILE A 558 4.41 -5.57 -18.44
C ILE A 558 3.48 -6.67 -18.98
N GLU A 559 3.76 -7.20 -20.16
CA GLU A 559 2.92 -8.21 -20.79
C GLU A 559 3.16 -9.61 -20.23
N ASN A 560 4.38 -9.92 -19.77
CA ASN A 560 4.80 -11.31 -19.56
C ASN A 560 5.44 -11.62 -18.21
N GLY A 561 5.87 -10.60 -17.47
CA GLY A 561 6.60 -10.75 -16.20
C GLY A 561 7.95 -11.42 -16.38
N PHE A 562 8.56 -11.80 -15.27
CA PHE A 562 9.73 -12.68 -15.27
C PHE A 562 9.29 -14.15 -15.21
N ARG A 563 9.03 -14.73 -16.39
CA ARG A 563 8.61 -16.13 -16.51
C ARG A 563 9.60 -17.12 -15.88
N GLU A 564 10.89 -16.79 -15.87
CA GLU A 564 11.97 -17.60 -15.31
C GLU A 564 11.83 -17.84 -13.80
N VAL A 565 11.11 -16.96 -13.11
CA VAL A 565 10.84 -17.07 -11.67
C VAL A 565 9.37 -17.38 -11.36
N GLY A 566 8.56 -17.63 -12.39
CA GLY A 566 7.15 -17.97 -12.23
C GLY A 566 6.22 -16.76 -12.07
N ASP A 567 6.73 -15.54 -12.18
CA ASP A 567 5.94 -14.33 -12.31
C ASP A 567 5.21 -14.37 -13.66
N SER A 568 3.96 -14.84 -13.64
CA SER A 568 3.26 -15.25 -14.87
C SER A 568 1.83 -14.76 -15.02
N ASP A 569 1.30 -13.91 -14.13
CA ASP A 569 0.09 -13.09 -14.38
C ASP A 569 -0.27 -12.26 -13.12
N TRP A 570 0.41 -11.13 -12.90
CA TRP A 570 0.10 -10.24 -11.77
C TRP A 570 -0.69 -8.99 -12.19
N ASN A 571 -1.81 -8.72 -11.51
CA ASN A 571 -2.73 -7.60 -11.72
C ASN A 571 -2.34 -6.33 -10.93
N GLY A 572 -1.05 -5.95 -10.93
CA GLY A 572 -0.61 -4.70 -10.31
C GLY A 572 -1.20 -3.49 -11.03
N SER A 573 -1.63 -2.45 -10.30
CA SER A 573 -2.20 -1.22 -10.88
C SER A 573 -1.27 -0.54 -11.89
N TRP A 574 0.05 -0.69 -11.71
CA TRP A 574 1.08 -0.11 -12.57
C TRP A 574 1.25 -0.83 -13.91
N ARG A 575 1.01 -2.15 -13.99
CA ARG A 575 1.04 -2.92 -15.24
C ARG A 575 0.09 -2.32 -16.28
N TYR A 576 -1.11 -1.91 -15.85
CA TYR A 576 -2.10 -1.31 -16.75
C TYR A 576 -1.77 0.15 -17.11
N CYS A 577 -1.31 0.97 -16.16
CA CYS A 577 -0.87 2.36 -16.43
C CYS A 577 0.25 2.41 -17.47
N LEU A 578 1.24 1.53 -17.33
CA LEU A 578 2.39 1.46 -18.21
C LEU A 578 2.06 0.76 -19.54
N HIS A 579 1.17 -0.24 -19.54
CA HIS A 579 0.58 -0.81 -20.76
C HIS A 579 -0.11 0.26 -21.61
N LEU A 580 -0.80 1.24 -21.01
CA LEU A 580 -1.42 2.35 -21.73
C LEU A 580 -0.42 3.37 -22.29
N LEU A 581 0.67 3.66 -21.55
CA LEU A 581 1.76 4.52 -21.99
C LEU A 581 2.57 3.90 -23.13
N LEU A 582 2.75 2.57 -23.11
CA LEU A 582 3.63 1.85 -24.01
C LEU A 582 2.94 1.22 -25.24
N ASN A 583 1.62 1.02 -25.23
CA ASN A 583 0.85 0.55 -26.41
C ASN A 583 0.53 1.62 -27.45
N ARG A 584 1.05 2.84 -27.30
CA ARG A 584 1.02 3.79 -28.42
C ARG A 584 2.04 3.29 -29.45
N LEU A 585 1.54 2.87 -30.62
CA LEU A 585 2.35 2.48 -31.77
C LEU A 585 3.52 3.46 -31.90
N ASP A 586 4.76 2.94 -31.80
CA ASP A 586 6.03 3.67 -31.91
C ASP A 586 6.68 4.27 -30.64
N PHE A 587 6.26 3.91 -29.41
CA PHE A 587 6.94 4.36 -28.17
C PHE A 587 8.47 4.16 -28.18
N TRP A 588 8.97 3.00 -28.61
CA TRP A 588 10.41 2.73 -28.70
C TRP A 588 11.10 3.41 -29.90
N LYS A 589 10.35 3.98 -30.87
CA LYS A 589 10.91 4.71 -32.02
C LYS A 589 10.97 6.23 -31.81
N ILE A 590 10.10 6.81 -30.96
CA ILE A 590 9.90 8.29 -30.84
C ILE A 590 10.18 8.80 -29.40
N HIS A 591 10.99 8.09 -28.61
CA HIS A 591 11.16 8.33 -27.17
C HIS A 591 11.57 9.76 -26.76
N ILE A 592 12.32 10.50 -27.59
CA ILE A 592 12.79 11.86 -27.24
C ILE A 592 11.73 12.95 -27.51
N HIS A 593 10.96 12.83 -28.60
CA HIS A 593 10.03 13.88 -29.02
C HIS A 593 8.69 13.79 -28.28
N VAL A 594 8.22 12.57 -27.99
CA VAL A 594 7.03 12.34 -27.18
C VAL A 594 7.28 12.82 -25.74
N GLN A 595 8.42 12.50 -25.13
CA GLN A 595 8.68 12.85 -23.72
C GLN A 595 8.98 14.35 -23.48
N LYS A 596 9.56 15.09 -24.44
CA LYS A 596 9.70 16.56 -24.34
C LYS A 596 8.36 17.30 -24.39
N THR A 597 7.37 16.71 -25.09
CA THR A 597 6.02 17.25 -25.21
C THR A 597 5.17 16.81 -24.02
N PHE A 598 5.19 15.52 -23.66
CA PHE A 598 4.50 14.96 -22.50
C PHE A 598 5.06 15.44 -21.16
N GLY A 599 6.37 15.67 -21.01
CA GLY A 599 6.97 16.25 -19.80
C GLY A 599 6.57 17.71 -19.55
N LYS A 600 6.06 18.42 -20.57
CA LYS A 600 5.42 19.74 -20.42
C LYS A 600 3.94 19.63 -20.04
N GLU A 601 3.32 18.48 -20.27
CA GLU A 601 1.87 18.23 -20.15
C GLU A 601 1.49 17.40 -18.91
N MET A 602 2.37 16.52 -18.44
CA MET A 602 2.26 15.92 -17.12
C MET A 602 2.22 17.02 -16.07
N ASN A 603 1.30 16.87 -15.12
CA ASN A 603 1.09 17.80 -14.02
C ASN A 603 2.45 18.24 -13.45
N LYS A 604 2.84 19.50 -13.68
CA LYS A 604 4.16 20.06 -13.32
C LYS A 604 4.52 19.89 -11.83
N ASN A 605 3.57 19.45 -11.00
CA ASN A 605 3.73 19.17 -9.59
C ASN A 605 3.89 17.68 -9.22
N ALA A 606 3.64 16.74 -10.12
CA ALA A 606 3.68 15.30 -9.88
C ALA A 606 5.04 14.72 -10.32
N ALA A 607 6.13 15.04 -9.62
CA ALA A 607 7.40 14.36 -9.82
C ALA A 607 7.37 12.98 -9.15
N ALA A 608 6.94 11.98 -9.90
CA ALA A 608 6.82 10.61 -9.43
C ALA A 608 8.20 9.99 -9.12
N ASN A 609 8.26 9.17 -8.07
CA ASN A 609 9.45 8.48 -7.57
C ASN A 609 9.90 7.28 -8.41
N GLY A 610 9.11 6.87 -9.42
CA GLY A 610 9.39 5.70 -10.23
C GLY A 610 10.79 5.68 -10.85
N ALA A 611 11.35 6.83 -11.23
CA ALA A 611 12.70 6.87 -11.79
C ALA A 611 13.82 6.57 -10.76
N VAL A 612 13.69 7.04 -9.51
CA VAL A 612 14.79 6.93 -8.53
C VAL A 612 14.93 5.52 -7.95
N MET A 613 13.82 4.81 -7.75
CA MET A 613 13.82 3.46 -7.16
C MET A 613 14.57 2.42 -8.00
N ARG A 614 14.44 2.52 -9.34
CA ARG A 614 15.02 1.56 -10.29
C ARG A 614 16.44 1.88 -10.71
N THR A 615 16.88 3.14 -10.57
CA THR A 615 18.16 3.60 -11.14
C THR A 615 19.36 3.31 -10.25
N SER A 616 19.18 2.81 -9.03
CA SER A 616 20.26 2.47 -8.08
C SER A 616 21.37 1.62 -8.72
N VAL A 617 21.01 0.60 -9.51
CA VAL A 617 21.96 -0.30 -10.20
C VAL A 617 22.91 0.42 -11.16
N LEU A 618 22.52 1.59 -11.69
CA LEU A 618 23.33 2.37 -12.65
C LEU A 618 24.55 3.05 -12.01
N GLY A 619 24.62 3.10 -10.67
CA GLY A 619 25.82 3.54 -9.96
C GLY A 619 26.98 2.53 -10.03
N ILE A 620 26.74 1.29 -10.49
CA ILE A 620 27.72 0.19 -10.48
C ILE A 620 28.56 0.16 -11.77
N PRO A 621 27.99 0.10 -12.99
CA PRO A 621 28.81 0.06 -14.20
C PRO A 621 29.58 1.36 -14.39
N ASN A 622 30.90 1.25 -14.57
CA ASN A 622 31.80 2.41 -14.71
C ASN A 622 31.73 3.38 -13.52
N PHE A 623 31.54 2.87 -12.28
CA PHE A 623 31.45 3.69 -11.07
C PHE A 623 32.63 4.66 -10.85
N HIS A 624 33.79 4.40 -11.46
CA HIS A 624 34.97 5.27 -11.42
C HIS A 624 34.83 6.55 -12.26
N ASP A 625 33.89 6.58 -13.21
CA ASP A 625 33.60 7.73 -14.07
C ASP A 625 32.18 8.24 -13.81
N LEU A 626 32.07 9.24 -12.94
CA LEU A 626 30.80 9.84 -12.56
C LEU A 626 30.05 10.47 -13.74
N GLN A 627 30.76 10.92 -14.79
CA GLN A 627 30.11 11.47 -15.97
C GLN A 627 29.34 10.38 -16.72
N ILE A 628 29.91 9.18 -16.87
CA ILE A 628 29.23 8.03 -17.47
C ILE A 628 28.07 7.57 -16.59
N VAL A 629 28.26 7.52 -15.26
CA VAL A 629 27.20 7.18 -14.30
C VAL A 629 26.00 8.12 -14.45
N HIS A 630 26.24 9.44 -14.46
CA HIS A 630 25.18 10.46 -14.61
C HIS A 630 24.48 10.35 -15.96
N GLN A 631 25.23 10.17 -17.05
CA GLN A 631 24.65 9.98 -18.39
C GLN A 631 23.73 8.76 -18.45
N ASN A 632 24.14 7.65 -17.85
CA ASN A 632 23.36 6.41 -17.82
C ASN A 632 22.10 6.57 -16.96
N ALA A 633 22.21 7.18 -15.78
CA ALA A 633 21.08 7.49 -14.91
C ALA A 633 20.05 8.37 -15.64
N LEU A 634 20.50 9.41 -16.35
CA LEU A 634 19.64 10.29 -17.12
C LEU A 634 18.99 9.58 -18.32
N LYS A 635 19.73 8.73 -19.04
CA LYS A 635 19.19 7.96 -20.17
C LYS A 635 17.99 7.12 -19.74
N ILE A 636 18.15 6.35 -18.67
CA ILE A 636 17.10 5.47 -18.16
C ILE A 636 15.97 6.25 -17.49
N GLY A 637 16.29 7.22 -16.63
CA GLY A 637 15.29 8.05 -15.95
C GLY A 637 14.34 8.76 -16.94
N LYS A 638 14.89 9.31 -18.02
CA LYS A 638 14.13 10.02 -19.07
C LYS A 638 13.24 9.14 -19.93
N VAL A 639 13.39 7.80 -19.87
CA VAL A 639 12.46 6.90 -20.58
C VAL A 639 11.03 7.07 -20.06
N THR A 640 10.88 7.33 -18.76
CA THR A 640 9.57 7.46 -18.10
C THR A 640 9.35 8.79 -17.39
N HIS A 641 10.40 9.49 -16.94
CA HIS A 641 10.28 10.70 -16.12
C HIS A 641 11.22 11.81 -16.61
N TYR A 642 10.65 12.86 -17.20
CA TYR A 642 11.44 14.00 -17.67
C TYR A 642 11.67 15.08 -16.59
N ASP A 643 10.92 15.12 -15.49
CA ASP A 643 10.97 16.21 -14.47
C ASP A 643 12.36 16.37 -13.82
N SER A 644 12.81 17.62 -13.63
CA SER A 644 14.12 17.94 -13.05
C SER A 644 14.36 17.35 -11.66
N ARG A 645 13.32 17.22 -10.83
CA ARG A 645 13.42 16.57 -9.51
C ARG A 645 13.69 15.08 -9.61
N CYS A 646 13.07 14.39 -10.59
CA CYS A 646 13.31 12.97 -10.83
C CYS A 646 14.74 12.74 -11.33
N ARG A 647 15.20 13.58 -12.27
CA ARG A 647 16.58 13.55 -12.80
C ARG A 647 17.62 13.79 -11.70
N ALA A 648 17.42 14.84 -10.89
CA ALA A 648 18.28 15.15 -9.76
C ALA A 648 18.31 14.00 -8.73
N SER A 649 17.16 13.37 -8.44
CA SER A 649 17.07 12.22 -7.54
C SER A 649 17.86 11.02 -8.06
N CYS A 650 17.74 10.69 -9.37
CA CYS A 650 18.49 9.60 -9.98
C CYS A 650 20.01 9.85 -9.92
N ILE A 651 20.44 11.07 -10.24
CA ILE A 651 21.86 11.45 -10.18
C ILE A 651 22.39 11.38 -8.76
N ALA A 652 21.67 11.91 -7.78
CA ALA A 652 22.11 11.89 -6.39
C ALA A 652 22.30 10.45 -5.87
N THR A 653 21.30 9.58 -6.06
CA THR A 653 21.36 8.17 -5.62
C THR A 653 22.50 7.41 -6.29
N THR A 654 22.64 7.51 -7.62
CA THR A 654 23.69 6.80 -8.36
C THR A 654 25.09 7.34 -8.08
N SER A 655 25.22 8.64 -7.82
CA SER A 655 26.49 9.26 -7.40
C SER A 655 26.94 8.74 -6.04
N ALA A 656 26.02 8.64 -5.07
CA ALA A 656 26.34 8.14 -3.74
C ALA A 656 26.86 6.70 -3.80
N ILE A 657 26.20 5.84 -4.58
CA ILE A 657 26.63 4.45 -4.83
C ILE A 657 28.02 4.45 -5.47
N ALA A 658 28.21 5.18 -6.57
CA ALA A 658 29.48 5.21 -7.28
C ALA A 658 30.64 5.70 -6.40
N LEU A 659 30.45 6.74 -5.61
CA LEU A 659 31.45 7.27 -4.67
C LEU A 659 31.81 6.25 -3.57
N MET A 660 30.82 5.54 -3.01
CA MET A 660 31.08 4.45 -2.06
C MET A 660 31.86 3.30 -2.71
N LEU A 661 31.57 2.96 -3.97
CA LEU A 661 32.30 1.93 -4.71
C LEU A 661 33.72 2.38 -5.12
N GLN A 662 33.97 3.69 -5.27
CA GLN A 662 35.34 4.24 -5.40
C GLN A 662 36.15 4.12 -4.09
N GLY A 663 35.49 3.82 -2.96
CA GLY A 663 36.11 3.73 -1.64
C GLY A 663 36.20 5.08 -0.91
N GLU A 664 35.27 5.99 -1.16
CA GLU A 664 35.03 7.12 -0.24
C GLU A 664 34.26 6.63 0.98
N ASP A 665 34.77 6.94 2.17
CA ASP A 665 34.23 6.55 3.47
C ASP A 665 33.60 7.73 4.24
N ASP A 666 33.96 8.97 3.89
CA ASP A 666 33.32 10.18 4.43
C ASP A 666 31.90 10.36 3.86
N ILE A 667 30.91 9.93 4.65
CA ILE A 667 29.49 10.01 4.31
C ILE A 667 29.02 11.45 4.11
N GLN A 668 29.51 12.41 4.88
CA GLN A 668 29.11 13.81 4.70
C GLN A 668 29.58 14.32 3.35
N LYS A 669 30.80 13.98 2.95
CA LYS A 669 31.35 14.31 1.64
C LYS A 669 30.63 13.60 0.50
N ILE A 670 30.25 12.33 0.67
CA ILE A 670 29.43 11.61 -0.32
C ILE A 670 28.09 12.31 -0.53
N ILE A 671 27.43 12.70 0.55
CA ILE A 671 26.13 13.36 0.51
C ILE A 671 26.25 14.74 -0.14
N GLN A 672 27.23 15.54 0.30
CA GLN A 672 27.47 16.87 -0.23
C GLN A 672 27.71 16.83 -1.75
N LYS A 673 28.59 15.95 -2.23
CA LYS A 673 28.82 15.77 -3.67
C LYS A 673 27.57 15.32 -4.42
N SER A 674 26.79 14.40 -3.84
CA SER A 674 25.57 13.88 -4.47
C SER A 674 24.51 14.97 -4.61
N ILE A 675 24.40 15.88 -3.63
CA ILE A 675 23.58 17.09 -3.71
C ILE A 675 24.10 17.97 -4.86
N GLU A 676 25.38 18.35 -4.85
CA GLU A 676 25.99 19.21 -5.89
C GLU A 676 25.80 18.66 -7.31
N PHE A 677 25.88 17.35 -7.50
CA PHE A 677 25.60 16.74 -8.81
C PHE A 677 24.12 16.81 -9.19
N GLY A 678 23.20 16.59 -8.25
CA GLY A 678 21.76 16.70 -8.48
C GLY A 678 21.31 18.13 -8.77
N GLU A 679 21.91 19.13 -8.12
CA GLU A 679 21.58 20.56 -8.28
C GLU A 679 21.74 21.04 -9.73
N LYS A 680 22.70 20.47 -10.47
CA LYS A 680 22.96 20.81 -11.88
C LYS A 680 21.77 20.55 -12.80
N GLU A 681 20.86 19.65 -12.42
CA GLU A 681 19.66 19.36 -13.21
C GLU A 681 18.63 20.50 -13.19
N PHE A 682 18.79 21.48 -12.28
CA PHE A 682 17.94 22.67 -12.16
C PHE A 682 18.53 23.91 -12.86
N GLU A 683 19.75 23.84 -13.41
CA GLU A 683 20.39 24.96 -14.12
C GLU A 683 19.80 25.23 -15.53
N GLN A 684 18.96 24.33 -16.04
CA GLN A 684 18.30 24.46 -17.34
C GLN A 684 17.19 25.53 -17.29
N LYS A 685 16.84 26.18 -18.42
CA LYS A 685 15.79 27.22 -18.46
C LYS A 685 14.36 26.62 -18.37
N GLU A 686 13.96 26.11 -17.20
CA GLU A 686 12.58 25.72 -16.89
C GLU A 686 11.92 26.72 -15.91
N TYR A 687 10.60 26.92 -16.03
CA TYR A 687 9.81 27.71 -15.07
C TYR A 687 9.79 26.99 -13.71
N GLU A 688 9.92 27.71 -12.59
CA GLU A 688 9.94 27.21 -11.19
C GLU A 688 11.24 26.56 -10.66
N ASN A 689 12.35 26.55 -11.40
CA ASN A 689 13.57 25.83 -10.97
C ASN A 689 14.14 26.25 -9.62
N GLU A 690 14.06 27.53 -9.24
CA GLU A 690 14.54 27.99 -7.93
C GLU A 690 13.76 27.33 -6.78
N SER A 691 12.43 27.23 -6.90
CA SER A 691 11.58 26.59 -5.89
C SER A 691 11.81 25.07 -5.82
N ARG A 692 12.07 24.42 -6.97
CA ARG A 692 12.32 22.98 -7.07
C ARG A 692 13.70 22.61 -6.54
N LEU A 693 14.71 23.43 -6.84
CA LEU A 693 16.05 23.32 -6.28
C LEU A 693 16.01 23.44 -4.75
N LYS A 694 15.31 24.46 -4.23
CA LYS A 694 15.13 24.62 -2.79
C LYS A 694 14.45 23.40 -2.16
N ALA A 695 13.38 22.89 -2.77
CA ALA A 695 12.73 21.67 -2.29
C ALA A 695 13.67 20.46 -2.32
N PHE A 696 14.45 20.27 -3.39
CA PHE A 696 15.44 19.21 -3.47
C PHE A 696 16.46 19.32 -2.33
N GLN A 697 17.04 20.50 -2.11
CA GLN A 697 17.97 20.77 -1.02
C GLN A 697 17.36 20.50 0.36
N GLU A 698 16.10 20.91 0.58
CA GLU A 698 15.37 20.67 1.83
C GLU A 698 15.21 19.16 2.09
N TYR A 699 14.66 18.41 1.14
CA TYR A 699 14.45 16.96 1.29
C TYR A 699 15.75 16.19 1.48
N MET A 700 16.82 16.57 0.77
CA MET A 700 18.15 15.97 0.93
C MET A 700 18.74 16.19 2.33
N ASN A 701 18.29 17.21 3.06
CA ASN A 701 18.81 17.62 4.37
C ASN A 701 17.90 17.29 5.57
N MET A 702 16.74 16.64 5.37
CA MET A 702 15.80 16.28 6.43
C MET A 702 16.47 15.49 7.56
N LYS A 703 16.05 15.77 8.80
CA LYS A 703 16.70 15.25 10.03
C LYS A 703 15.89 14.17 10.74
N SER A 704 14.67 13.89 10.28
CA SER A 704 13.82 12.86 10.87
C SER A 704 12.86 12.27 9.85
N TRP A 705 12.41 11.04 10.10
CA TRP A 705 11.34 10.38 9.35
C TRP A 705 10.05 11.21 9.29
N SER A 706 9.68 11.85 10.40
CA SER A 706 8.48 12.70 10.49
C SER A 706 8.52 13.95 9.60
N GLU A 707 9.71 14.50 9.31
CA GLU A 707 9.83 15.66 8.43
C GLU A 707 9.56 15.32 6.96
N LEU A 708 9.83 14.07 6.56
CA LEU A 708 9.61 13.59 5.19
C LEU A 708 8.13 13.40 4.85
N LYS A 709 7.27 13.22 5.86
CA LYS A 709 5.80 13.06 5.72
C LYS A 709 5.45 12.00 4.66
N LEU A 710 5.96 10.79 4.82
CA LEU A 710 5.89 9.75 3.78
C LEU A 710 4.44 9.33 3.45
N ASP A 711 3.52 9.40 4.41
CA ASP A 711 2.09 9.14 4.21
C ASP A 711 1.24 10.38 3.81
N GLU A 712 1.86 11.51 3.44
CA GLU A 712 1.12 12.73 3.08
C GLU A 712 0.11 12.46 1.95
N PRO A 713 -1.20 12.69 2.18
CA PRO A 713 -2.21 12.42 1.17
C PRO A 713 -1.90 13.13 -0.14
N ARG A 714 -1.95 12.37 -1.25
CA ARG A 714 -1.68 12.82 -2.63
C ARG A 714 -0.22 13.17 -2.96
N LYS A 715 0.74 12.91 -2.06
CA LYS A 715 2.18 13.03 -2.33
C LYS A 715 2.98 11.84 -1.80
N ILE A 716 2.36 10.66 -1.68
CA ILE A 716 3.07 9.45 -1.25
C ILE A 716 4.15 9.08 -2.28
N GLY A 717 3.82 9.11 -3.58
CA GLY A 717 4.75 8.79 -4.67
C GLY A 717 5.68 9.92 -5.12
N TYR A 718 6.09 10.83 -4.22
CA TYR A 718 6.91 12.00 -4.60
C TYR A 718 8.41 11.67 -4.59
N THR A 719 9.11 11.87 -5.71
CA THR A 719 10.54 11.51 -5.88
C THR A 719 11.47 12.07 -4.81
N LEU A 720 11.18 13.28 -4.30
CA LEU A 720 12.03 13.90 -3.28
C LEU A 720 11.90 13.22 -1.92
N LYS A 721 10.77 12.55 -1.64
CA LYS A 721 10.60 11.74 -0.43
C LYS A 721 11.42 10.46 -0.50
N ALA A 722 11.44 9.80 -1.64
CA ALA A 722 12.23 8.59 -1.84
C ALA A 722 13.73 8.86 -1.72
N VAL A 723 14.26 9.86 -2.45
CA VAL A 723 15.67 10.24 -2.32
C VAL A 723 15.99 10.81 -0.93
N GLY A 724 15.09 11.62 -0.36
CA GLY A 724 15.25 12.16 1.00
C GLY A 724 15.32 11.06 2.07
N SER A 725 14.50 10.02 1.95
CA SER A 725 14.51 8.83 2.82
C SER A 725 15.85 8.11 2.73
N GLY A 726 16.33 7.87 1.51
CA GLY A 726 17.63 7.23 1.27
C GLY A 726 18.79 8.00 1.89
N PHE A 727 18.83 9.32 1.71
CA PHE A 727 19.90 10.17 2.23
C PHE A 727 19.79 10.41 3.74
N PHE A 728 18.58 10.45 4.30
CA PHE A 728 18.39 10.44 5.75
C PHE A 728 18.92 9.14 6.36
N ALA A 729 18.50 7.98 5.87
CA ALA A 729 19.01 6.69 6.33
C ALA A 729 20.54 6.59 6.19
N LEU A 730 21.09 7.05 5.06
CA LEU A 730 22.52 7.06 4.83
C LEU A 730 23.28 7.91 5.83
N ARG A 731 22.70 8.99 6.37
CA ARG A 731 23.31 9.77 7.48
C ARG A 731 23.15 9.09 8.82
N SER A 732 22.00 8.49 9.07
CA SER A 732 21.59 7.96 10.37
C SER A 732 22.18 6.59 10.68
N LEU A 733 22.71 5.87 9.69
CA LEU A 733 23.38 4.60 9.91
C LEU A 733 24.71 4.84 10.64
N GLU A 734 24.85 4.35 11.86
CA GLU A 734 26.08 4.41 12.65
C GLU A 734 26.83 3.09 12.55
N GLU A 735 26.11 1.98 12.77
CA GLU A 735 26.64 0.62 12.73
C GLU A 735 25.89 -0.25 11.69
N PRO A 736 26.51 -1.35 11.20
CA PRO A 736 25.86 -2.24 10.24
C PRO A 736 24.52 -2.84 10.71
N GLU A 737 24.39 -3.08 12.01
CA GLU A 737 23.19 -3.62 12.65
C GLU A 737 21.98 -2.69 12.52
N ASP A 738 22.21 -1.38 12.36
CA ASP A 738 21.16 -0.36 12.20
C ASP A 738 20.39 -0.51 10.88
N PHE A 739 20.89 -1.30 9.91
CA PHE A 739 20.24 -1.54 8.62
C PHE A 739 18.77 -1.96 8.79
N SER A 740 18.51 -2.93 9.67
CA SER A 740 17.16 -3.45 9.89
C SER A 740 16.27 -2.40 10.55
N GLN A 741 16.83 -1.67 11.52
CA GLN A 741 16.10 -0.66 12.27
C GLN A 741 15.69 0.47 11.34
N LEU A 742 16.61 1.08 10.61
CA LEU A 742 16.31 2.21 9.70
C LEU A 742 15.32 1.83 8.60
N LEU A 743 15.46 0.63 8.02
CA LEU A 743 14.52 0.17 7.00
C LEU A 743 13.12 -0.06 7.59
N THR A 744 13.04 -0.61 8.81
CA THR A 744 11.76 -0.80 9.51
C THR A 744 11.14 0.54 9.91
N GLU A 745 11.94 1.50 10.41
CA GLU A 745 11.45 2.84 10.78
C GLU A 745 10.84 3.56 9.59
N MET A 746 11.56 3.57 8.46
CA MET A 746 11.07 4.12 7.21
C MET A 746 9.76 3.46 6.79
N THR A 747 9.72 2.13 6.82
CA THR A 747 8.53 1.38 6.43
C THR A 747 7.34 1.74 7.31
N MET A 748 7.55 1.93 8.62
CA MET A 748 6.48 2.29 9.54
C MET A 748 5.89 3.70 9.32
N GLU A 749 6.58 4.59 8.60
CA GLU A 749 6.03 5.87 8.15
C GLU A 749 4.97 5.73 7.05
N ALA A 750 4.81 4.54 6.47
CA ALA A 750 3.79 4.20 5.48
C ALA A 750 3.87 5.05 4.19
N GLY A 751 2.76 5.20 3.47
CA GLY A 751 2.74 5.86 2.16
C GLY A 751 3.26 4.93 1.06
N ASP A 752 4.24 5.39 0.27
CA ASP A 752 4.83 4.64 -0.85
C ASP A 752 6.10 3.91 -0.38
N ALA A 753 5.89 3.01 0.59
CA ALA A 753 6.93 2.49 1.46
C ALA A 753 7.88 1.50 0.75
N ASP A 754 7.40 0.72 -0.21
CA ASP A 754 8.18 -0.13 -1.11
C ASP A 754 9.20 0.68 -1.93
N THR A 755 8.78 1.76 -2.58
CA THR A 755 9.68 2.65 -3.34
C THR A 755 10.70 3.32 -2.44
N ASN A 756 10.26 3.87 -1.31
CA ASN A 756 11.17 4.48 -0.34
C ASN A 756 12.17 3.44 0.18
N GLY A 757 11.69 2.21 0.42
CA GLY A 757 12.47 1.04 0.79
C GLY A 757 13.52 0.67 -0.22
N ALA A 758 13.18 0.58 -1.51
CA ALA A 758 14.10 0.24 -2.58
C ALA A 758 15.31 1.20 -2.63
N VAL A 759 15.07 2.51 -2.46
CA VAL A 759 16.14 3.52 -2.42
C VAL A 759 16.97 3.43 -1.14
N VAL A 760 16.33 3.31 0.03
CA VAL A 760 17.00 3.18 1.33
C VAL A 760 17.86 1.93 1.37
N GLY A 761 17.29 0.78 1.03
CA GLY A 761 17.95 -0.51 1.03
C GLY A 761 19.15 -0.55 0.08
N ALA A 762 19.05 0.05 -1.11
CA ALA A 762 20.18 0.13 -2.05
C ALA A 762 21.37 0.92 -1.49
N LEU A 763 21.10 2.10 -0.91
CA LEU A 763 22.15 2.96 -0.34
C LEU A 763 22.77 2.36 0.92
N LEU A 764 21.95 1.86 1.85
CA LEU A 764 22.45 1.21 3.06
C LEU A 764 23.22 -0.07 2.71
N GLY A 765 22.69 -0.90 1.82
CA GLY A 765 23.36 -2.12 1.36
C GLY A 765 24.70 -1.85 0.68
N CYS A 766 24.83 -0.78 -0.11
CA CYS A 766 26.11 -0.33 -0.65
C CYS A 766 27.08 0.14 0.47
N ARG A 767 26.55 0.78 1.51
CA ARG A 767 27.36 1.28 2.64
C ARG A 767 27.92 0.14 3.48
N ILE A 768 27.10 -0.86 3.82
CA ILE A 768 27.50 -1.93 4.75
C ILE A 768 28.07 -3.18 4.06
N GLY A 769 27.69 -3.43 2.81
CA GLY A 769 28.00 -4.67 2.08
C GLY A 769 27.02 -5.81 2.40
N TYR A 770 26.84 -6.74 1.45
CA TYR A 770 25.90 -7.86 1.57
C TYR A 770 26.19 -8.77 2.77
N SER A 771 27.46 -8.99 3.09
CA SER A 771 27.91 -9.84 4.19
C SER A 771 27.35 -9.39 5.54
N LYS A 772 27.11 -8.09 5.72
CA LYS A 772 26.59 -7.50 6.96
C LYS A 772 25.08 -7.33 7.00
N ILE A 773 24.37 -7.54 5.88
CA ILE A 773 22.91 -7.55 5.88
C ILE A 773 22.42 -8.73 6.76
N PRO A 774 21.48 -8.53 7.70
CA PRO A 774 21.05 -9.61 8.58
C PRO A 774 20.35 -10.75 7.84
N GLU A 775 20.68 -12.00 8.20
CA GLU A 775 20.21 -13.21 7.51
C GLU A 775 18.68 -13.33 7.43
N GLN A 776 17.97 -12.80 8.43
CA GLN A 776 16.50 -12.82 8.44
C GLN A 776 15.87 -12.11 7.23
N TRP A 777 16.53 -11.09 6.69
CA TRP A 777 16.05 -10.33 5.51
C TRP A 777 16.57 -10.91 4.19
N LYS A 778 17.56 -11.81 4.23
CA LYS A 778 18.03 -12.52 3.04
C LYS A 778 17.09 -13.67 2.64
N ARG A 779 16.01 -13.92 3.39
CA ARG A 779 14.96 -14.91 3.09
C ARG A 779 14.02 -14.43 1.99
N MET A 780 14.58 -14.03 0.84
CA MET A 780 13.81 -13.61 -0.33
C MET A 780 13.60 -14.79 -1.29
N PRO A 781 12.42 -14.91 -1.91
CA PRO A 781 12.28 -15.78 -3.05
C PRO A 781 13.23 -15.31 -4.17
N HIS A 782 13.68 -16.24 -5.00
CA HIS A 782 14.52 -15.94 -6.16
C HIS A 782 15.91 -15.33 -5.87
N LEU A 783 16.39 -15.30 -4.62
CA LEU A 783 17.73 -14.81 -4.27
C LEU A 783 18.84 -15.44 -5.13
N ASN A 784 18.76 -16.75 -5.42
CA ASN A 784 19.72 -17.45 -6.28
C ASN A 784 19.72 -16.93 -7.72
N TRP A 785 18.56 -16.55 -8.24
CA TRP A 785 18.41 -15.99 -9.59
C TRP A 785 19.00 -14.59 -9.68
N VAL A 786 18.78 -13.75 -8.66
CA VAL A 786 19.42 -12.43 -8.57
C VAL A 786 20.93 -12.57 -8.42
N ASN A 787 21.40 -13.46 -7.54
CA ASN A 787 22.82 -13.74 -7.36
C ASN A 787 23.49 -14.20 -8.65
N TYR A 788 22.81 -15.02 -9.47
CA TYR A 788 23.31 -15.41 -10.78
C TYR A 788 23.55 -14.21 -11.69
N LYS A 789 22.61 -13.24 -11.76
CA LYS A 789 22.80 -12.01 -12.55
C LYS A 789 23.96 -11.16 -12.03
N ILE A 790 24.10 -11.05 -10.70
CA ILE A 790 25.23 -10.35 -10.05
C ILE A 790 26.56 -11.02 -10.43
N ASP A 791 26.62 -12.35 -10.44
CA ASP A 791 27.84 -13.07 -10.84
C ASP A 791 28.18 -12.86 -12.33
N GLN A 792 27.17 -12.74 -13.20
CA GLN A 792 27.40 -12.34 -14.60
C GLN A 792 27.92 -10.89 -14.70
N LEU A 793 27.42 -9.99 -13.86
CA LEU A 793 27.91 -8.62 -13.79
C LEU A 793 29.38 -8.58 -13.35
N PHE A 794 29.78 -9.39 -12.37
CA PHE A 794 31.18 -9.50 -11.95
C PHE A 794 32.09 -10.00 -13.07
N LYS A 795 31.67 -11.02 -13.82
CA LYS A 795 32.40 -11.48 -15.02
C LYS A 795 32.53 -10.36 -16.04
N LEU A 796 31.47 -9.60 -16.26
CA LEU A 796 31.45 -8.46 -17.19
C LEU A 796 32.39 -7.33 -16.75
N MET A 797 32.47 -7.08 -15.44
CA MET A 797 33.39 -6.11 -14.82
C MET A 797 34.82 -6.63 -14.67
N LYS A 798 35.06 -7.93 -14.88
CA LYS A 798 36.35 -8.63 -14.71
C LYS A 798 36.90 -8.55 -13.27
N ILE A 799 36.02 -8.75 -12.27
CA ILE A 799 36.40 -8.79 -10.84
C ILE A 799 36.01 -10.09 -10.17
#